data_AF-A0A6A5PHF7-F1
#
_entry.id   AF-A0A6A5PHF7-F1
#
_cell.length_a   1.000
_cell.length_b   1.000
_cell.length_c   1.000
_cell.angle_alpha   90.00
_cell.angle_beta   90.00
_cell.angle_gamma   90.00
#
_symmetry.space_group_name_H-M   'P 1'
#
loop_
_entity.id
_entity.type
_entity.pdbx_description
1 polymer ?
#
loop_
_entity_poly.entity_id
_entity_poly.type
_entity_poly.pdbx_seq_one_letter_code
_entity_poly.pdbx_strand_id
1 'polypeptide(L)'
;MDFGEGYASKEHRELHRSATENADPSSVSPLKLSVKSPRSIKSPRSPKSPRSPKSPRSPNVQGKGSTLSPKHYKQSHSQIDGRPKKGGSGGKGTWGGLLDIDDMNSLDPNDPNYDSTEEYDNSNEKKKNTDLDDYKKKATVIVEEYFTTDDVVATINELKELGKQQYGYYFVKKLVSMSMDRHDKEKEMAAILISALYADTFEPAQVYKGFSKLVESADDLIVDIPDTVDVLALFLARAVVDDILPPAFLKKQMISLPKDSKGVEVLKKAEKSYLSAPLHVEIIERRWGGSKNMTVDDVKGRINNFLIEYVVSCDKKEVFRCIKDLNVPFFHHEIVKRALIMAMERRQAEGPLLDLLKEATEEGFINSSQMSKGFGRLIDTVDDLSLDIPNARGILQQLISKAASEGWLCVSSLKSLSVEPEKNSIKDSRARNFKIKAQSIIQEYFLSGDISEVNNCLEQENSSNCGELNAIFVKKLITLAMDRKNREKEMASVLLSSLCFPADDVVSGFEMLIESADDTALDNPVVVEDLAMFLARSVVDEVLAPQHLEEIGTQCLGLDSIGSKVIQMAKSTLKARLSGERILRCWGGGGSSRPGWAVEDVKDKIGKLLEEYESGGEIREACRCMKELGMPFFHHEVVKKALVAIMEKKNERLWGLLKECFESGLITMNQMGKGFGRVSESLDDLALDVPDAENQFAYYVEQAKIQGWLDNSFSFSKQEHANATENNGTS
;
A
#
# COMPACT_ATOMS: atom_id res chain seq x y z
N MET A 1 -50.94 37.10 3.21
CA MET A 1 -50.14 37.58 2.06
C MET A 1 -49.05 36.53 1.87
N ASP A 2 -49.34 35.35 1.35
CA ASP A 2 -49.77 34.95 0.00
C ASP A 2 -48.65 34.99 -1.06
N PHE A 3 -48.29 33.77 -1.47
CA PHE A 3 -47.79 33.21 -2.73
C PHE A 3 -46.42 33.56 -3.35
N GLY A 4 -45.75 32.46 -3.74
CA GLY A 4 -44.68 32.41 -4.75
C GLY A 4 -44.01 31.04 -4.90
N GLU A 5 -44.76 29.98 -5.25
CA GLU A 5 -44.25 28.65 -5.65
C GLU A 5 -43.87 28.57 -7.14
N GLY A 6 -42.91 27.69 -7.47
CA GLY A 6 -42.71 27.09 -8.80
C GLY A 6 -41.28 26.56 -8.96
N TYR A 7 -40.97 25.37 -9.48
CA TYR A 7 -41.70 24.26 -10.09
C TYR A 7 -40.77 23.01 -10.01
N ALA A 8 -41.25 21.86 -9.55
CA ALA A 8 -40.58 20.57 -9.72
C ALA A 8 -41.56 19.55 -10.32
N SER A 9 -41.13 18.86 -11.39
CA SER A 9 -41.95 18.06 -12.30
C SER A 9 -42.55 16.80 -11.68
N LYS A 10 -43.75 16.43 -12.16
CA LYS A 10 -44.68 15.41 -11.63
C LYS A 10 -44.28 13.94 -11.86
N GLU A 11 -43.15 13.62 -12.46
CA GLU A 11 -42.77 12.23 -12.74
C GLU A 11 -42.02 11.53 -11.59
N HIS A 12 -41.58 12.26 -10.56
CA HIS A 12 -40.80 11.67 -9.47
C HIS A 12 -41.62 11.15 -8.27
N ARG A 13 -42.95 11.36 -8.27
CA ARG A 13 -43.81 11.10 -7.09
C ARG A 13 -44.62 9.79 -7.16
N GLU A 14 -44.55 9.05 -8.26
CA GLU A 14 -45.33 7.81 -8.46
C GLU A 14 -44.52 6.50 -8.31
N LEU A 15 -43.19 6.54 -8.16
CA LEU A 15 -42.37 5.35 -7.92
C LEU A 15 -42.18 5.00 -6.43
N HIS A 16 -42.55 5.89 -5.51
CA HIS A 16 -42.40 5.68 -4.06
C HIS A 16 -43.66 5.19 -3.33
N ARG A 17 -44.74 4.83 -4.04
CA ARG A 17 -46.01 4.42 -3.42
C ARG A 17 -46.39 2.94 -3.62
N SER A 18 -45.48 2.10 -4.12
CA SER A 18 -45.79 0.70 -4.47
C SER A 18 -44.89 -0.33 -3.79
N ALA A 19 -44.36 -0.07 -2.60
CA ALA A 19 -43.52 -1.04 -1.88
C ALA A 19 -43.59 -0.98 -0.34
N THR A 20 -44.67 -0.45 0.24
CA THR A 20 -44.89 -0.50 1.69
C THR A 20 -46.37 -0.71 2.00
N GLU A 21 -46.83 -1.95 1.97
CA GLU A 21 -48.01 -2.41 2.72
C GLU A 21 -48.07 -3.96 2.67
N ASN A 22 -47.58 -4.60 3.72
CA ASN A 22 -48.29 -5.61 4.54
C ASN A 22 -47.32 -6.55 5.24
N ALA A 23 -47.43 -6.56 6.57
CA ALA A 23 -46.73 -7.46 7.49
C ALA A 23 -47.71 -8.50 8.09
N ASP A 24 -47.23 -9.75 8.13
CA ASP A 24 -47.48 -10.85 9.12
C ASP A 24 -48.87 -11.54 9.27
N PRO A 25 -48.99 -12.73 9.93
CA PRO A 25 -48.12 -13.92 9.98
C PRO A 25 -48.88 -15.31 9.94
N SER A 26 -48.12 -16.41 9.81
CA SER A 26 -48.42 -17.83 10.21
C SER A 26 -49.53 -18.67 9.52
N SER A 27 -49.13 -19.78 8.85
CA SER A 27 -49.80 -21.10 8.92
C SER A 27 -48.93 -22.21 8.28
N VAL A 28 -49.21 -23.45 8.66
CA VAL A 28 -48.28 -24.59 8.77
C VAL A 28 -48.66 -25.75 7.84
N SER A 29 -47.64 -26.38 7.20
CA SER A 29 -47.54 -27.79 6.72
C SER A 29 -48.28 -28.24 5.42
N PRO A 30 -48.08 -29.50 4.94
CA PRO A 30 -46.89 -29.99 4.24
C PRO A 30 -47.24 -30.82 2.97
N LEU A 31 -46.35 -30.95 1.97
CA LEU A 31 -46.51 -31.97 0.93
C LEU A 31 -45.23 -32.75 0.65
N LYS A 32 -45.43 -34.08 0.62
CA LYS A 32 -44.45 -35.17 0.52
C LYS A 32 -44.63 -35.89 -0.82
N LEU A 33 -43.51 -36.42 -1.34
CA LEU A 33 -43.35 -37.59 -2.24
C LEU A 33 -43.67 -37.41 -3.74
N SER A 34 -42.65 -37.62 -4.61
CA SER A 34 -42.41 -38.94 -5.25
C SER A 34 -41.57 -38.83 -6.55
N VAL A 35 -40.38 -39.43 -6.50
CA VAL A 35 -39.77 -40.36 -7.50
C VAL A 35 -40.31 -40.33 -8.93
N LYS A 36 -39.41 -40.07 -9.91
CA LYS A 36 -39.26 -40.88 -11.14
C LYS A 36 -37.98 -40.52 -11.92
N SER A 37 -37.08 -41.50 -12.01
CA SER A 37 -36.00 -41.59 -13.01
C SER A 37 -36.55 -42.11 -14.35
N PRO A 38 -35.86 -41.87 -15.48
CA PRO A 38 -35.66 -42.94 -16.45
C PRO A 38 -34.20 -43.11 -16.92
N ARG A 39 -33.83 -44.40 -16.93
CA ARG A 39 -32.77 -45.18 -17.60
C ARG A 39 -32.09 -44.60 -18.87
N SER A 40 -30.75 -44.57 -18.82
CA SER A 40 -29.77 -45.34 -19.64
C SER A 40 -30.07 -45.67 -21.11
N ILE A 41 -29.24 -45.13 -22.04
CA ILE A 41 -28.73 -45.82 -23.25
C ILE A 41 -27.28 -45.36 -23.58
N LYS A 42 -26.34 -46.32 -23.45
CA LYS A 42 -25.11 -46.66 -24.22
C LYS A 42 -24.06 -45.61 -24.69
N SER A 43 -22.81 -45.94 -24.35
CA SER A 43 -21.52 -45.42 -24.84
C SER A 43 -21.11 -45.92 -26.24
N PRO A 44 -20.05 -45.34 -26.84
CA PRO A 44 -18.80 -46.12 -26.91
C PRO A 44 -17.46 -45.34 -26.74
N ARG A 45 -16.55 -46.00 -26.00
CA ARG A 45 -15.09 -46.16 -26.12
C ARG A 45 -14.13 -44.99 -26.45
N SER A 46 -13.23 -44.77 -25.50
CA SER A 46 -11.89 -44.16 -25.61
C SER A 46 -10.79 -45.19 -25.93
N PRO A 47 -9.62 -44.77 -26.49
CA PRO A 47 -8.39 -45.56 -26.50
C PRO A 47 -7.35 -45.10 -25.46
N LYS A 48 -6.45 -46.03 -25.16
CA LYS A 48 -5.58 -46.19 -23.98
C LYS A 48 -4.22 -45.48 -24.10
N SER A 49 -3.66 -45.05 -22.96
CA SER A 49 -2.24 -44.77 -22.73
C SER A 49 -1.56 -45.96 -22.00
N PRO A 50 -0.27 -46.28 -22.27
CA PRO A 50 0.46 -47.32 -21.54
C PRO A 50 1.43 -46.80 -20.47
N ARG A 51 1.64 -47.68 -19.49
CA ARG A 51 2.34 -47.56 -18.21
C ARG A 51 3.87 -47.50 -18.32
N SER A 52 4.46 -46.87 -17.31
CA SER A 52 5.87 -46.90 -16.89
C SER A 52 6.24 -48.17 -16.09
N PRO A 53 7.54 -48.57 -16.05
CA PRO A 53 8.07 -49.52 -15.07
C PRO A 53 9.06 -48.88 -14.07
N LYS A 54 9.18 -49.52 -12.89
CA LYS A 54 9.93 -49.11 -11.69
C LYS A 54 11.38 -49.65 -11.64
N SER A 55 12.32 -48.80 -11.16
CA SER A 55 13.46 -48.99 -10.21
C SER A 55 14.49 -50.14 -10.38
N PRO A 56 15.78 -49.98 -9.96
CA PRO A 56 16.14 -50.10 -8.53
C PRO A 56 17.26 -49.16 -7.99
N ARG A 57 17.35 -49.18 -6.65
CA ARG A 57 18.16 -48.42 -5.68
C ARG A 57 19.69 -48.38 -5.90
N SER A 58 20.32 -47.31 -5.38
CA SER A 58 21.73 -47.28 -4.92
C SER A 58 21.83 -46.47 -3.62
N PRO A 59 22.67 -46.86 -2.64
CA PRO A 59 22.95 -46.04 -1.44
C PRO A 59 24.24 -45.22 -1.55
N ASN A 60 24.30 -44.14 -0.76
CA ASN A 60 25.41 -43.20 -0.53
C ASN A 60 26.77 -43.86 -0.18
N VAL A 61 27.88 -43.18 -0.52
CA VAL A 61 28.99 -42.74 0.39
C VAL A 61 30.00 -41.84 -0.36
N GLN A 62 30.51 -40.84 0.36
CA GLN A 62 31.47 -39.78 0.01
C GLN A 62 32.91 -40.28 -0.25
N GLY A 63 33.75 -39.48 -0.94
CA GLY A 63 35.22 -39.61 -0.82
C GLY A 63 36.05 -38.92 -1.91
N LYS A 64 36.96 -38.04 -1.49
CA LYS A 64 37.89 -37.18 -2.25
C LYS A 64 38.97 -37.96 -3.05
N GLY A 65 39.59 -37.32 -4.05
CA GLY A 65 41.00 -37.59 -4.37
C GLY A 65 41.42 -37.55 -5.84
N SER A 66 42.11 -36.46 -6.19
CA SER A 66 43.02 -36.16 -7.31
C SER A 66 43.69 -37.26 -8.16
N THR A 67 44.09 -36.78 -9.35
CA THR A 67 45.35 -37.00 -10.12
C THR A 67 45.42 -38.01 -11.28
N LEU A 68 45.91 -37.47 -12.41
CA LEU A 68 46.76 -38.06 -13.46
C LEU A 68 46.09 -38.81 -14.64
N SER A 69 46.11 -38.13 -15.80
CA SER A 69 46.11 -38.68 -17.16
C SER A 69 47.37 -39.50 -17.47
N PRO A 70 47.35 -40.37 -18.51
CA PRO A 70 48.08 -39.96 -19.72
C PRO A 70 47.51 -40.43 -21.09
N LYS A 71 47.57 -39.47 -22.03
CA LYS A 71 48.03 -39.53 -23.45
C LYS A 71 47.60 -40.69 -24.36
N HIS A 72 47.02 -40.35 -25.51
CA HIS A 72 47.52 -40.78 -26.82
C HIS A 72 47.42 -39.67 -27.87
N TYR A 73 48.56 -39.41 -28.51
CA TYR A 73 48.85 -38.43 -29.56
C TYR A 73 48.27 -38.83 -30.93
N LYS A 74 47.90 -37.84 -31.75
CA LYS A 74 48.20 -37.78 -33.21
C LYS A 74 48.20 -36.31 -33.68
N GLN A 75 49.36 -35.84 -34.16
CA GLN A 75 49.60 -34.59 -34.90
C GLN A 75 49.15 -34.77 -36.37
N SER A 76 48.74 -33.74 -37.13
CA SER A 76 49.65 -32.75 -37.73
C SER A 76 48.94 -31.63 -38.53
N HIS A 77 49.42 -30.40 -38.30
CA HIS A 77 49.70 -29.24 -39.19
C HIS A 77 48.66 -28.64 -40.18
N SER A 78 48.26 -27.39 -39.92
CA SER A 78 48.74 -26.18 -40.64
C SER A 78 48.37 -24.90 -39.87
N GLN A 79 49.23 -23.87 -39.97
CA GLN A 79 49.14 -22.58 -39.26
C GLN A 79 48.38 -21.54 -40.08
N ILE A 80 47.58 -20.69 -39.44
CA ILE A 80 47.49 -19.21 -39.61
C ILE A 80 46.41 -18.65 -38.66
N ASP A 81 46.72 -17.48 -38.09
CA ASP A 81 46.09 -16.74 -36.98
C ASP A 81 44.55 -16.76 -36.88
N GLY A 82 44.04 -17.22 -35.73
CA GLY A 82 42.64 -17.14 -35.33
C GLY A 82 42.47 -16.56 -33.94
N ARG A 83 42.50 -15.23 -33.82
CA ARG A 83 42.03 -14.54 -32.60
C ARG A 83 40.52 -14.75 -32.46
N PRO A 84 39.99 -15.16 -31.29
CA PRO A 84 38.55 -15.34 -31.11
C PRO A 84 37.80 -14.00 -31.23
N LYS A 85 36.81 -13.94 -32.13
CA LYS A 85 35.78 -12.89 -32.13
C LYS A 85 34.96 -13.02 -30.83
N LYS A 86 35.05 -11.97 -30.01
CA LYS A 86 34.21 -11.74 -28.83
C LYS A 86 32.76 -11.56 -29.30
N GLY A 87 31.81 -12.38 -28.81
CA GLY A 87 30.37 -12.10 -28.94
C GLY A 87 29.43 -13.24 -29.33
N GLY A 88 29.84 -14.51 -29.33
CA GLY A 88 28.94 -15.63 -29.65
C GLY A 88 28.60 -16.51 -28.45
N SER A 89 27.47 -16.27 -27.78
CA SER A 89 26.87 -17.23 -26.85
C SER A 89 25.38 -17.36 -27.15
N GLY A 90 25.06 -18.18 -28.17
CA GLY A 90 23.73 -18.74 -28.40
C GLY A 90 23.71 -20.20 -27.97
N GLY A 91 23.13 -20.48 -26.82
CA GLY A 91 22.80 -21.83 -26.34
C GLY A 91 21.29 -22.07 -26.42
N LYS A 92 20.88 -23.29 -26.79
CA LYS A 92 19.48 -23.72 -27.00
C LYS A 92 18.53 -23.30 -25.88
N GLY A 93 17.52 -22.48 -26.19
CA GLY A 93 16.35 -22.25 -25.34
C GLY A 93 15.76 -20.84 -25.35
N THR A 94 16.49 -19.83 -25.84
CA THR A 94 16.00 -18.44 -25.82
C THR A 94 15.53 -18.01 -27.20
N TRP A 95 14.21 -17.87 -27.38
CA TRP A 95 13.66 -17.10 -28.50
C TRP A 95 13.89 -15.62 -28.17
N GLY A 96 14.65 -14.92 -29.01
CA GLY A 96 14.87 -13.49 -28.88
C GLY A 96 13.55 -12.71 -28.99
N GLY A 97 13.44 -11.63 -28.22
CA GLY A 97 12.27 -10.74 -28.22
C GLY A 97 11.97 -10.20 -29.62
N LEU A 98 10.80 -10.55 -30.12
CA LEU A 98 10.34 -10.35 -31.49
C LEU A 98 9.53 -9.05 -31.60
N LEU A 99 10.11 -7.90 -31.25
CA LEU A 99 9.43 -6.60 -31.38
C LEU A 99 10.24 -5.54 -32.17
N ASP A 100 11.34 -5.92 -32.80
CA ASP A 100 12.10 -5.04 -33.70
C ASP A 100 12.13 -5.64 -35.11
N ILE A 101 10.98 -5.63 -35.80
CA ILE A 101 10.93 -5.82 -37.26
C ILE A 101 10.29 -4.56 -37.85
N ASP A 102 11.13 -3.58 -38.19
CA ASP A 102 10.79 -2.56 -39.17
C ASP A 102 11.60 -2.86 -40.45
N ASP A 103 10.92 -2.76 -41.60
CA ASP A 103 11.38 -3.05 -42.97
C ASP A 103 12.82 -2.59 -43.28
N MET A 104 13.71 -3.54 -43.57
CA MET A 104 15.07 -3.26 -44.07
C MET A 104 15.18 -3.60 -45.56
N ASN A 105 14.87 -2.62 -46.42
CA ASN A 105 15.30 -2.64 -47.81
C ASN A 105 16.77 -2.19 -47.89
N SER A 106 17.72 -3.13 -47.88
CA SER A 106 19.12 -2.80 -48.22
C SER A 106 19.27 -2.73 -49.74
N LEU A 107 19.51 -1.53 -50.28
CA LEU A 107 19.82 -1.33 -51.71
C LEU A 107 21.17 -1.99 -52.06
N ASP A 108 21.20 -2.77 -53.14
CA ASP A 108 22.40 -3.42 -53.68
C ASP A 108 23.25 -2.38 -54.44
N PRO A 109 24.51 -2.15 -54.04
CA PRO A 109 25.42 -1.24 -54.75
C PRO A 109 25.73 -1.63 -56.20
N ASN A 110 25.35 -2.85 -56.63
CA ASN A 110 25.47 -3.30 -58.02
C ASN A 110 24.18 -3.13 -58.84
N ASP A 111 23.14 -2.47 -58.30
CA ASP A 111 21.93 -2.16 -59.04
C ASP A 111 22.23 -1.13 -60.15
N PRO A 112 21.89 -1.39 -61.42
CA PRO A 112 22.06 -0.43 -62.52
C PRO A 112 21.26 0.88 -62.37
N ASN A 113 20.37 0.98 -61.37
CA ASN A 113 19.67 2.21 -61.00
C ASN A 113 20.24 2.90 -59.73
N TYR A 114 21.45 2.54 -59.30
CA TYR A 114 22.12 3.12 -58.13
C TYR A 114 22.53 4.58 -58.34
N ASP A 115 21.95 5.50 -57.56
CA ASP A 115 22.34 6.91 -57.51
C ASP A 115 23.20 7.17 -56.26
N SER A 116 24.44 7.61 -56.47
CA SER A 116 25.41 7.89 -55.40
C SER A 116 25.10 9.14 -54.58
N THR A 117 24.08 9.92 -54.96
CA THR A 117 23.63 11.07 -54.18
C THR A 117 22.81 10.68 -52.94
N GLU A 118 22.22 9.47 -52.90
CA GLU A 118 21.48 8.96 -51.73
C GLU A 118 22.38 8.48 -50.58
N GLU A 119 23.69 8.24 -50.80
CA GLU A 119 24.61 7.79 -49.74
C GLU A 119 24.90 8.86 -48.66
N TYR A 120 24.82 10.15 -49.01
CA TYR A 120 25.04 11.23 -48.06
C TYR A 120 23.88 11.35 -47.04
N ASP A 121 22.63 11.16 -47.47
CA ASP A 121 21.45 11.16 -46.58
C ASP A 121 21.36 9.89 -45.73
N ASN A 122 21.72 8.73 -46.29
CA ASN A 122 21.62 7.43 -45.63
C ASN A 122 22.63 7.26 -44.46
N SER A 123 23.72 8.04 -44.45
CA SER A 123 24.72 8.03 -43.36
C SER A 123 24.18 8.62 -42.04
N ASN A 124 23.33 9.66 -42.13
CA ASN A 124 22.69 10.30 -40.98
C ASN A 124 21.53 9.45 -40.45
N GLU A 125 20.77 8.78 -41.31
CA GLU A 125 19.70 7.86 -40.92
C GLU A 125 20.24 6.60 -40.25
N LYS A 126 21.29 5.97 -40.81
CA LYS A 126 21.96 4.82 -40.17
C LYS A 126 22.49 5.16 -38.78
N LYS A 127 23.07 6.36 -38.59
CA LYS A 127 23.58 6.81 -37.29
C LYS A 127 22.46 7.07 -36.26
N LYS A 128 21.33 7.64 -36.69
CA LYS A 128 20.14 7.82 -35.83
C LYS A 128 19.52 6.48 -35.43
N ASN A 129 19.46 5.51 -36.34
CA ASN A 129 18.90 4.18 -36.04
C ASN A 129 19.77 3.43 -35.02
N THR A 130 21.11 3.45 -35.17
CA THR A 130 22.01 2.84 -34.18
C THR A 130 21.91 3.50 -32.80
N ASP A 131 21.67 4.81 -32.76
CA ASP A 131 21.57 5.58 -31.51
C ASP A 131 20.29 5.26 -30.71
N LEU A 132 19.19 5.03 -31.42
CA LEU A 132 17.92 4.59 -30.85
C LEU A 132 18.02 3.15 -30.36
N ASP A 133 18.61 2.24 -31.14
CA ASP A 133 18.74 0.83 -30.76
C ASP A 133 19.57 0.63 -29.49
N ASP A 134 20.65 1.40 -29.35
CA ASP A 134 21.46 1.40 -28.13
C ASP A 134 20.68 1.95 -26.92
N TYR A 135 19.82 2.96 -27.14
CA TYR A 135 18.91 3.44 -26.10
C TYR A 135 17.90 2.36 -25.71
N LYS A 136 17.26 1.68 -26.68
CA LYS A 136 16.27 0.63 -26.43
C LYS A 136 16.82 -0.47 -25.53
N LYS A 137 18.05 -0.94 -25.83
CA LYS A 137 18.73 -1.98 -25.05
C LYS A 137 18.97 -1.53 -23.61
N LYS A 138 19.53 -0.33 -23.42
CA LYS A 138 19.80 0.22 -22.09
C LYS A 138 18.53 0.47 -21.30
N ALA A 139 17.53 1.11 -21.91
CA ALA A 139 16.21 1.33 -21.32
C ALA A 139 15.57 0.03 -20.83
N THR A 140 15.69 -1.05 -21.60
CA THR A 140 15.17 -2.37 -21.18
C THR A 140 15.86 -2.89 -19.93
N VAL A 141 17.18 -2.75 -19.82
CA VAL A 141 17.95 -3.16 -18.63
C VAL A 141 17.53 -2.34 -17.41
N ILE A 142 17.40 -1.02 -17.56
CA ILE A 142 16.97 -0.11 -16.49
C ILE A 142 15.58 -0.50 -15.96
N VAL A 143 14.64 -0.84 -16.85
CA VAL A 143 13.29 -1.28 -16.46
C VAL A 143 13.32 -2.60 -15.68
N GLU A 144 14.13 -3.58 -16.11
CA GLU A 144 14.27 -4.86 -15.38
C GLU A 144 14.88 -4.66 -13.99
N GLU A 145 15.91 -3.82 -13.89
CA GLU A 145 16.54 -3.50 -12.62
C GLU A 145 15.55 -2.79 -11.69
N TYR A 146 14.81 -1.80 -12.21
CA TYR A 146 13.80 -1.09 -11.43
C TYR A 146 12.74 -2.03 -10.86
N PHE A 147 12.21 -2.97 -11.65
CA PHE A 147 11.24 -3.95 -11.11
C PHE A 147 11.82 -4.88 -10.03
N THR A 148 13.14 -5.01 -9.98
CA THR A 148 13.83 -5.81 -8.96
C THR A 148 14.12 -4.98 -7.70
N THR A 149 14.51 -3.72 -7.85
CA THR A 149 15.03 -2.88 -6.76
C THR A 149 13.96 -1.95 -6.15
N ASP A 150 12.94 -1.57 -6.90
CA ASP A 150 11.96 -0.53 -6.54
C ASP A 150 12.60 0.81 -6.14
N ASP A 151 13.79 1.12 -6.67
CA ASP A 151 14.50 2.36 -6.39
C ASP A 151 14.25 3.41 -7.48
N VAL A 152 13.21 4.21 -7.25
CA VAL A 152 12.81 5.32 -8.14
C VAL A 152 13.95 6.33 -8.32
N VAL A 153 14.72 6.64 -7.27
CA VAL A 153 15.77 7.67 -7.32
C VAL A 153 16.96 7.18 -8.13
N ALA A 154 17.38 5.93 -7.93
CA ALA A 154 18.44 5.32 -8.72
C ALA A 154 18.07 5.28 -10.21
N THR A 155 16.86 4.85 -10.54
CA THR A 155 16.37 4.79 -11.92
C THR A 155 16.32 6.17 -12.58
N ILE A 156 15.86 7.20 -11.87
CA ILE A 156 15.86 8.59 -12.38
C ILE A 156 17.29 9.05 -12.69
N ASN A 157 18.24 8.81 -11.80
CA ASN A 157 19.63 9.21 -12.00
C ASN A 157 20.25 8.49 -13.20
N GLU A 158 20.03 7.18 -13.34
CA GLU A 158 20.55 6.40 -14.46
C GLU A 158 19.96 6.88 -15.81
N LEU A 159 18.67 7.23 -15.84
CA LEU A 159 18.04 7.81 -17.03
C LEU A 159 18.57 9.21 -17.37
N LYS A 160 18.85 10.03 -16.36
CA LYS A 160 19.49 11.35 -16.54
C LYS A 160 20.92 11.20 -17.08
N GLU A 161 21.69 10.24 -16.57
CA GLU A 161 23.04 9.92 -17.05
C GLU A 161 23.04 9.37 -18.48
N LEU A 162 22.01 8.61 -18.86
CA LEU A 162 21.87 8.07 -20.22
C LEU A 162 21.74 9.18 -21.29
N GLY A 163 21.29 10.38 -20.92
CA GLY A 163 21.44 11.60 -21.72
C GLY A 163 20.67 11.63 -23.04
N LYS A 164 19.47 11.03 -23.11
CA LYS A 164 18.66 10.88 -24.34
C LYS A 164 17.16 11.06 -24.10
N GLN A 165 16.77 12.18 -23.50
CA GLN A 165 15.37 12.46 -23.11
C GLN A 165 14.40 12.47 -24.31
N GLN A 166 14.88 12.77 -25.53
CA GLN A 166 14.05 12.75 -26.75
C GLN A 166 13.48 11.36 -27.12
N TYR A 167 14.00 10.29 -26.51
CA TYR A 167 13.49 8.92 -26.68
C TYR A 167 12.65 8.46 -25.48
N GLY A 168 12.27 9.37 -24.58
CA GLY A 168 11.45 9.04 -23.40
C GLY A 168 10.14 8.32 -23.74
N TYR A 169 9.56 8.58 -24.91
CA TYR A 169 8.39 7.83 -25.40
C TYR A 169 8.61 6.31 -25.46
N TYR A 170 9.82 5.86 -25.82
CA TYR A 170 10.15 4.44 -25.86
C TYR A 170 10.23 3.86 -24.45
N PHE A 171 10.87 4.58 -23.52
CA PHE A 171 10.98 4.13 -22.13
C PHE A 171 9.59 3.97 -21.50
N VAL A 172 8.70 4.95 -21.67
CA VAL A 172 7.31 4.87 -21.19
C VAL A 172 6.59 3.66 -21.80
N LYS A 173 6.67 3.48 -23.13
CA LYS A 173 6.08 2.32 -23.80
C LYS A 173 6.65 1.00 -23.25
N LYS A 174 7.97 0.91 -23.07
CA LYS A 174 8.66 -0.29 -22.63
C LYS A 174 8.31 -0.65 -21.18
N LEU A 175 8.31 0.34 -20.29
CA LEU A 175 7.95 0.19 -18.88
C LEU A 175 6.52 -0.33 -18.71
N VAL A 176 5.53 0.32 -19.34
CA VAL A 176 4.12 -0.09 -19.24
C VAL A 176 3.91 -1.47 -19.84
N SER A 177 4.38 -1.72 -21.07
CA SER A 177 4.20 -3.02 -21.72
C SER A 177 4.81 -4.17 -20.93
N MET A 178 6.01 -3.99 -20.35
CA MET A 178 6.62 -5.00 -19.48
C MET A 178 5.88 -5.22 -18.17
N SER A 179 5.27 -4.17 -17.59
CA SER A 179 4.47 -4.31 -16.37
C SER A 179 3.13 -5.03 -16.59
N MET A 180 2.55 -4.92 -17.80
CA MET A 180 1.25 -5.49 -18.11
C MET A 180 1.25 -7.02 -18.09
N ASP A 181 2.39 -7.64 -18.41
CA ASP A 181 2.61 -9.09 -18.35
C ASP A 181 3.04 -9.58 -16.95
N ARG A 182 3.07 -8.68 -15.96
CA ARG A 182 3.51 -8.95 -14.58
C ARG A 182 2.37 -8.74 -13.57
N HIS A 183 2.66 -8.84 -12.28
CA HIS A 183 1.67 -8.75 -11.22
C HIS A 183 1.29 -7.28 -10.97
N ASP A 184 0.25 -7.05 -10.19
CA ASP A 184 -0.23 -5.69 -9.90
C ASP A 184 0.82 -4.82 -9.23
N LYS A 185 1.74 -5.42 -8.47
CA LYS A 185 2.91 -4.73 -7.90
C LYS A 185 3.71 -4.01 -9.00
N GLU A 186 4.10 -4.72 -10.06
CA GLU A 186 4.91 -4.11 -11.12
C GLU A 186 4.11 -3.08 -11.93
N LYS A 187 2.78 -3.24 -12.04
CA LYS A 187 1.91 -2.24 -12.67
C LYS A 187 1.87 -0.95 -11.85
N GLU A 188 1.77 -1.05 -10.53
CA GLU A 188 1.82 0.09 -9.61
C GLU A 188 3.20 0.76 -9.64
N MET A 189 4.28 -0.03 -9.60
CA MET A 189 5.65 0.48 -9.75
C MET A 189 5.80 1.29 -11.06
N ALA A 190 5.28 0.77 -12.17
CA ALA A 190 5.30 1.49 -13.44
C ALA A 190 4.53 2.81 -13.38
N ALA A 191 3.33 2.85 -12.78
CA ALA A 191 2.55 4.08 -12.62
C ALA A 191 3.30 5.13 -11.77
N ILE A 192 3.86 4.71 -10.63
CA ILE A 192 4.65 5.56 -9.72
C ILE A 192 5.87 6.13 -10.45
N LEU A 193 6.62 5.29 -11.17
CA LEU A 193 7.82 5.73 -11.88
C LEU A 193 7.48 6.71 -13.01
N ILE A 194 6.40 6.49 -13.76
CA ILE A 194 5.95 7.45 -14.80
C ILE A 194 5.60 8.79 -14.16
N SER A 195 4.88 8.80 -13.03
CA SER A 195 4.58 10.02 -12.28
C SER A 195 5.85 10.76 -11.83
N ALA A 196 6.84 10.03 -11.32
CA ALA A 196 8.11 10.60 -10.87
C ALA A 196 8.99 11.12 -12.03
N LEU A 197 8.93 10.50 -13.20
CA LEU A 197 9.67 10.91 -14.40
C LEU A 197 9.01 12.08 -15.14
N TYR A 198 7.69 12.25 -14.99
CA TYR A 198 6.92 13.27 -15.68
C TYR A 198 7.35 14.68 -15.24
N ALA A 199 7.63 15.55 -16.21
CA ALA A 199 8.07 16.93 -16.04
C ALA A 199 9.44 17.13 -15.34
N ASP A 200 9.98 16.15 -14.63
CA ASP A 200 11.35 16.18 -14.08
C ASP A 200 12.39 15.61 -15.06
N THR A 201 12.15 14.41 -15.61
CA THR A 201 13.11 13.70 -16.47
C THR A 201 12.65 13.67 -17.93
N PHE A 202 11.35 13.49 -18.17
CA PHE A 202 10.78 13.47 -19.52
C PHE A 202 9.82 14.63 -19.74
N GLU A 203 9.95 15.25 -20.92
CA GLU A 203 8.98 16.25 -21.37
C GLU A 203 7.58 15.63 -21.51
N PRO A 204 6.50 16.35 -21.17
CA PRO A 204 5.13 15.85 -21.30
C PRO A 204 4.80 15.32 -22.71
N ALA A 205 5.38 15.91 -23.75
CA ALA A 205 5.20 15.46 -25.14
C ALA A 205 5.74 14.03 -25.39
N GLN A 206 6.81 13.64 -24.70
CA GLN A 206 7.38 12.30 -24.80
C GLN A 206 6.49 11.27 -24.12
N VAL A 207 5.93 11.61 -22.95
CA VAL A 207 5.01 10.73 -22.22
C VAL A 207 3.71 10.58 -23.00
N TYR A 208 3.14 11.67 -23.53
CA TYR A 208 1.99 11.64 -24.44
C TYR A 208 2.24 10.71 -25.63
N LYS A 209 3.38 10.87 -26.31
CA LYS A 209 3.76 10.02 -27.45
C LYS A 209 3.94 8.55 -27.04
N GLY A 210 4.48 8.28 -25.85
CA GLY A 210 4.64 6.93 -25.32
C GLY A 210 3.30 6.22 -25.14
N PHE A 211 2.32 6.89 -24.54
CA PHE A 211 0.96 6.37 -24.41
C PHE A 211 0.24 6.24 -25.76
N SER A 212 0.40 7.18 -26.69
CA SER A 212 -0.13 7.01 -28.05
C SER A 212 0.42 5.74 -28.71
N LYS A 213 1.73 5.49 -28.60
CA LYS A 213 2.40 4.31 -29.15
C LYS A 213 2.05 3.00 -28.45
N LEU A 214 1.60 3.04 -27.19
CA LEU A 214 1.06 1.88 -26.46
C LEU A 214 -0.32 1.49 -26.98
N VAL A 215 -1.21 2.47 -27.13
CA VAL A 215 -2.57 2.24 -27.64
C VAL A 215 -2.55 1.80 -29.11
N GLU A 216 -1.64 2.35 -29.92
CA GLU A 216 -1.39 1.89 -31.29
C GLU A 216 -0.97 0.41 -31.37
N SER A 217 -0.21 -0.09 -30.38
CA SER A 217 0.23 -1.50 -30.33
C SER A 217 -0.72 -2.43 -29.57
N ALA A 218 -1.92 -1.98 -29.19
CA ALA A 218 -2.83 -2.79 -28.38
C ALA A 218 -3.27 -4.10 -29.08
N ASP A 219 -3.38 -4.09 -30.41
CA ASP A 219 -3.72 -5.29 -31.19
C ASP A 219 -2.58 -6.33 -31.19
N ASP A 220 -1.32 -5.89 -31.06
CA ASP A 220 -0.18 -6.80 -30.95
C ASP A 220 -0.02 -7.30 -29.51
N LEU A 221 -0.16 -6.39 -28.54
CA LEU A 221 0.00 -6.69 -27.11
C LEU A 221 -1.01 -7.73 -26.61
N ILE A 222 -2.24 -7.74 -27.16
CA ILE A 222 -3.27 -8.70 -26.74
C ILE A 222 -2.93 -10.15 -27.09
N VAL A 223 -2.05 -10.37 -28.07
CA VAL A 223 -1.61 -11.71 -28.47
C VAL A 223 -0.82 -12.36 -27.33
N ASP A 224 0.04 -11.58 -26.67
CA ASP A 224 0.87 -12.06 -25.56
C ASP A 224 0.17 -11.88 -24.20
N ILE A 225 -0.64 -10.83 -24.05
CA ILE A 225 -1.29 -10.43 -22.79
C ILE A 225 -2.80 -10.37 -23.01
N PRO A 226 -3.57 -11.45 -22.73
CA PRO A 226 -5.00 -11.52 -23.01
C PRO A 226 -5.83 -10.38 -22.40
N ASP A 227 -5.42 -9.88 -21.23
CA ASP A 227 -6.09 -8.81 -20.48
C ASP A 227 -5.63 -7.39 -20.89
N THR A 228 -4.93 -7.25 -22.02
CA THR A 228 -4.42 -5.96 -22.53
C THR A 228 -5.46 -4.84 -22.49
N VAL A 229 -6.69 -5.13 -22.92
CA VAL A 229 -7.77 -4.13 -22.97
C VAL A 229 -8.06 -3.56 -21.57
N ASP A 230 -8.05 -4.42 -20.56
CA ASP A 230 -8.48 -4.09 -19.21
C ASP A 230 -7.38 -3.37 -18.45
N VAL A 231 -6.15 -3.88 -18.57
CA VAL A 231 -4.97 -3.36 -17.89
C VAL A 231 -4.54 -2.02 -18.50
N LEU A 232 -4.48 -1.91 -19.83
CA LEU A 232 -4.07 -0.67 -20.48
C LEU A 232 -5.11 0.44 -20.30
N ALA A 233 -6.41 0.11 -20.31
CA ALA A 233 -7.46 1.08 -20.01
C ALA A 233 -7.32 1.66 -18.60
N LEU A 234 -6.90 0.84 -17.64
CA LEU A 234 -6.65 1.28 -16.27
C LEU A 234 -5.40 2.16 -16.18
N PHE A 235 -4.31 1.83 -16.89
CA PHE A 235 -3.12 2.69 -16.99
C PHE A 235 -3.44 4.07 -17.54
N LEU A 236 -4.28 4.14 -18.59
CA LEU A 236 -4.72 5.41 -19.16
C LEU A 236 -5.58 6.20 -18.18
N ALA A 237 -6.49 5.55 -17.47
CA ALA A 237 -7.32 6.21 -16.47
C ALA A 237 -6.46 6.75 -15.32
N ARG A 238 -5.48 5.98 -14.83
CA ARG A 238 -4.50 6.41 -13.81
C ARG A 238 -3.68 7.60 -14.29
N ALA A 239 -3.14 7.54 -15.50
CA ALA A 239 -2.36 8.64 -16.06
C ALA A 239 -3.18 9.94 -16.25
N VAL A 240 -4.49 9.83 -16.51
CA VAL A 240 -5.38 11.02 -16.56
C VAL A 240 -5.66 11.56 -15.15
N VAL A 241 -5.90 10.69 -14.17
CA VAL A 241 -6.13 11.07 -12.76
C VAL A 241 -4.88 11.72 -12.15
N ASP A 242 -3.69 11.22 -12.49
CA ASP A 242 -2.41 11.72 -11.99
C ASP A 242 -1.90 12.96 -12.76
N ASP A 243 -2.74 13.56 -13.62
CA ASP A 243 -2.43 14.71 -14.49
C ASP A 243 -1.20 14.51 -15.42
N ILE A 244 -0.85 13.25 -15.70
CA ILE A 244 0.22 12.86 -16.65
C ILE A 244 -0.29 12.95 -18.09
N LEU A 245 -1.57 12.64 -18.31
CA LEU A 245 -2.26 12.78 -19.61
C LEU A 245 -3.46 13.71 -19.49
N PRO A 246 -3.68 14.62 -20.45
CA PRO A 246 -4.89 15.43 -20.47
C PRO A 246 -6.13 14.57 -20.77
N PRO A 247 -7.32 14.84 -20.21
CA PRO A 247 -8.55 14.09 -20.53
C PRO A 247 -8.89 14.08 -22.03
N ALA A 248 -8.50 15.12 -22.76
CA ALA A 248 -8.66 15.21 -24.21
C ALA A 248 -7.84 14.18 -25.01
N PHE A 249 -6.84 13.54 -24.39
CA PHE A 249 -6.03 12.47 -24.99
C PHE A 249 -6.92 11.37 -25.57
N LEU A 250 -7.91 10.90 -24.79
CA LEU A 250 -8.76 9.77 -25.20
C LEU A 250 -9.50 10.08 -26.50
N LYS A 251 -10.18 11.23 -26.56
CA LYS A 251 -10.94 11.66 -27.73
C LYS A 251 -10.05 11.87 -28.96
N LYS A 252 -8.86 12.45 -28.79
CA LYS A 252 -7.91 12.65 -29.89
C LYS A 252 -7.39 11.32 -30.45
N GLN A 253 -7.02 10.38 -29.59
CA GLN A 253 -6.48 9.09 -30.01
C GLN A 253 -7.56 8.17 -30.61
N MET A 254 -8.83 8.30 -30.18
CA MET A 254 -9.95 7.56 -30.79
C MET A 254 -10.21 7.98 -32.25
N ILE A 255 -9.88 9.22 -32.62
CA ILE A 255 -10.04 9.72 -34.00
C ILE A 255 -8.90 9.23 -34.90
N SER A 256 -7.69 9.04 -34.35
CA SER A 256 -6.51 8.64 -35.12
C SER A 256 -6.40 7.13 -35.36
N LEU A 257 -7.14 6.30 -34.61
CA LEU A 257 -7.06 4.85 -34.70
C LEU A 257 -8.19 4.24 -35.56
N PRO A 258 -7.97 3.07 -36.19
CA PRO A 258 -9.02 2.32 -36.87
C PRO A 258 -10.18 1.98 -35.92
N LYS A 259 -11.43 2.13 -36.37
CA LYS A 259 -12.63 1.98 -35.52
C LYS A 259 -12.77 0.63 -34.82
N ASP A 260 -12.20 -0.42 -35.43
CA ASP A 260 -12.30 -1.81 -34.98
C ASP A 260 -11.03 -2.29 -34.24
N SER A 261 -10.07 -1.39 -33.96
CA SER A 261 -8.83 -1.75 -33.25
C SER A 261 -9.06 -1.99 -31.76
N LYS A 262 -8.24 -2.85 -31.16
CA LYS A 262 -8.20 -3.03 -29.69
C LYS A 262 -7.81 -1.75 -28.97
N GLY A 263 -7.04 -0.88 -29.62
CA GLY A 263 -6.73 0.46 -29.10
C GLY A 263 -7.98 1.31 -28.87
N VAL A 264 -8.96 1.28 -29.77
CA VAL A 264 -10.24 2.00 -29.58
C VAL A 264 -11.06 1.36 -28.46
N GLU A 265 -11.01 0.03 -28.30
CA GLU A 265 -11.67 -0.67 -27.20
C GLU A 265 -11.11 -0.26 -25.83
N VAL A 266 -9.78 -0.21 -25.71
CA VAL A 266 -9.04 0.32 -24.54
C VAL A 266 -9.51 1.72 -24.18
N LEU A 267 -9.54 2.65 -25.15
CA LEU A 267 -9.90 4.06 -24.93
C LEU A 267 -11.36 4.19 -24.46
N LYS A 268 -12.30 3.46 -25.08
CA LYS A 268 -13.71 3.44 -24.67
C LYS A 268 -13.89 2.88 -23.27
N LYS A 269 -13.14 1.83 -22.92
CA LYS A 269 -13.18 1.24 -21.58
C LYS A 269 -12.62 2.19 -20.53
N ALA A 270 -11.53 2.90 -20.83
CA ALA A 270 -10.97 3.91 -19.94
C ALA A 270 -11.97 5.04 -19.63
N GLU A 271 -12.60 5.59 -20.68
CA GLU A 271 -13.58 6.67 -20.54
C GLU A 271 -14.83 6.22 -19.77
N LYS A 272 -15.43 5.10 -20.17
CA LYS A 272 -16.74 4.66 -19.65
C LYS A 272 -16.65 3.97 -18.29
N SER A 273 -15.67 3.09 -18.11
CA SER A 273 -15.61 2.22 -16.93
C SER A 273 -14.84 2.82 -15.76
N TYR A 274 -13.92 3.75 -16.03
CA TYR A 274 -13.09 4.35 -14.99
C TYR A 274 -13.40 5.83 -14.83
N LEU A 275 -13.21 6.65 -15.87
CA LEU A 275 -13.28 8.11 -15.73
C LEU A 275 -14.70 8.67 -15.57
N SER A 276 -15.72 7.99 -16.12
CA SER A 276 -17.13 8.40 -16.00
C SER A 276 -17.82 7.86 -14.73
N ALA A 277 -17.14 7.04 -13.92
CA ALA A 277 -17.71 6.43 -12.74
C ALA A 277 -17.69 7.39 -11.53
N PRO A 278 -18.68 7.34 -10.62
CA PRO A 278 -18.62 8.03 -9.33
C PRO A 278 -17.42 7.52 -8.52
N LEU A 279 -16.72 8.40 -7.79
CA LEU A 279 -15.52 8.06 -6.98
C LEU A 279 -14.33 7.47 -7.79
N HIS A 280 -14.22 7.80 -9.07
CA HIS A 280 -13.23 7.23 -9.98
C HIS A 280 -11.78 7.32 -9.48
N VAL A 281 -11.36 8.46 -8.91
CA VAL A 281 -9.99 8.67 -8.40
C VAL A 281 -9.62 7.59 -7.39
N GLU A 282 -10.39 7.47 -6.31
CA GLU A 282 -10.11 6.56 -5.19
C GLU A 282 -10.13 5.07 -5.58
N ILE A 283 -10.98 4.70 -6.53
CA ILE A 283 -11.04 3.33 -7.07
C ILE A 283 -9.82 3.05 -7.93
N ILE A 284 -9.41 4.00 -8.77
CA ILE A 284 -8.25 3.87 -9.67
C ILE A 284 -6.95 3.78 -8.84
N GLU A 285 -6.77 4.60 -7.81
CA GLU A 285 -5.55 4.57 -6.97
C GLU A 285 -5.40 3.27 -6.16
N ARG A 286 -6.51 2.56 -5.88
CA ARG A 286 -6.49 1.34 -5.08
C ARG A 286 -6.42 0.05 -5.89
N ARG A 287 -6.63 0.12 -7.21
CA ARG A 287 -6.77 -1.08 -8.06
C ARG A 287 -5.52 -1.94 -8.14
N TRP A 288 -4.33 -1.34 -8.18
CA TRP A 288 -3.06 -2.08 -8.17
C TRP A 288 -2.36 -2.10 -6.80
N GLY A 289 -3.10 -1.70 -5.75
CA GLY A 289 -2.58 -1.60 -4.39
C GLY A 289 -2.16 -0.17 -4.08
N GLY A 290 -3.13 0.63 -3.61
CA GLY A 290 -2.82 1.93 -3.05
C GLY A 290 -1.85 1.75 -1.88
N SER A 291 -0.70 2.42 -1.96
CA SER A 291 0.45 2.36 -1.05
C SER A 291 1.24 1.04 -1.07
N LYS A 292 2.56 1.20 -1.30
CA LYS A 292 3.64 0.21 -1.29
C LYS A 292 3.32 -1.06 -0.48
N ASN A 293 3.29 -2.19 -1.19
CA ASN A 293 3.05 -3.55 -0.68
C ASN A 293 1.64 -3.76 -0.08
N MET A 294 0.91 -4.72 -0.63
CA MET A 294 -0.30 -5.26 0.00
C MET A 294 0.00 -5.57 1.47
N THR A 295 -0.55 -4.76 2.37
CA THR A 295 -0.29 -4.94 3.81
C THR A 295 -1.00 -6.18 4.29
N VAL A 296 -0.57 -6.72 5.43
CA VAL A 296 -1.26 -7.84 6.07
C VAL A 296 -2.72 -7.49 6.35
N ASP A 297 -3.01 -6.23 6.69
CA ASP A 297 -4.37 -5.76 6.95
C ASP A 297 -5.22 -5.69 5.67
N ASP A 298 -4.64 -5.30 4.54
CA ASP A 298 -5.32 -5.34 3.25
C ASP A 298 -5.65 -6.79 2.85
N VAL A 299 -4.72 -7.72 3.04
CA VAL A 299 -4.95 -9.15 2.79
C VAL A 299 -6.06 -9.67 3.69
N LYS A 300 -6.00 -9.38 4.99
CA LYS A 300 -7.03 -9.75 5.98
C LYS A 300 -8.41 -9.18 5.59
N GLY A 301 -8.46 -7.92 5.15
CA GLY A 301 -9.67 -7.26 4.67
C GLY A 301 -10.24 -7.95 3.42
N ARG A 302 -9.41 -8.26 2.43
CA ARG A 302 -9.82 -9.00 1.22
C ARG A 302 -10.35 -10.39 1.56
N ILE A 303 -9.66 -11.12 2.44
CA ILE A 303 -10.10 -12.44 2.93
C ILE A 303 -11.48 -12.33 3.58
N ASN A 304 -11.65 -11.35 4.47
CA ASN A 304 -12.92 -11.12 5.14
C ASN A 304 -14.05 -10.83 4.14
N ASN A 305 -13.78 -9.98 3.15
CA ASN A 305 -14.78 -9.57 2.17
C ASN A 305 -15.27 -10.74 1.31
N PHE A 306 -14.36 -11.55 0.73
CA PHE A 306 -14.81 -12.67 -0.10
C PHE A 306 -15.49 -13.77 0.74
N LEU A 307 -15.11 -13.95 2.02
CA LEU A 307 -15.79 -14.92 2.89
C LEU A 307 -17.22 -14.45 3.21
N ILE A 308 -17.41 -13.16 3.49
CA ILE A 308 -18.74 -12.56 3.70
C ILE A 308 -19.59 -12.71 2.43
N GLU A 309 -19.02 -12.40 1.28
CA GLU A 309 -19.70 -12.55 -0.02
C GLU A 309 -20.09 -13.99 -0.29
N TYR A 310 -19.18 -14.94 -0.03
CA TYR A 310 -19.43 -16.36 -0.22
C TYR A 310 -20.58 -16.89 0.65
N VAL A 311 -20.71 -16.43 1.89
CA VAL A 311 -21.83 -16.82 2.75
C VAL A 311 -23.19 -16.43 2.13
N VAL A 312 -23.22 -15.38 1.29
CA VAL A 312 -24.43 -14.92 0.60
C VAL A 312 -24.58 -15.59 -0.78
N SER A 313 -23.52 -15.63 -1.58
CA SER A 313 -23.55 -16.08 -2.98
C SER A 313 -23.44 -17.59 -3.13
N CYS A 314 -22.77 -18.26 -2.18
CA CYS A 314 -22.33 -19.65 -2.27
C CYS A 314 -21.49 -19.96 -3.53
N ASP A 315 -20.88 -18.95 -4.16
CA ASP A 315 -20.05 -19.13 -5.36
C ASP A 315 -18.60 -19.50 -4.98
N LYS A 316 -18.30 -20.79 -5.00
CA LYS A 316 -16.96 -21.31 -4.71
C LYS A 316 -15.93 -20.93 -5.76
N LYS A 317 -16.33 -20.78 -7.03
CA LYS A 317 -15.39 -20.48 -8.12
C LYS A 317 -14.81 -19.08 -7.96
N GLU A 318 -15.66 -18.14 -7.57
CA GLU A 318 -15.24 -16.77 -7.30
C GLU A 318 -14.29 -16.72 -6.11
N VAL A 319 -14.57 -17.46 -5.03
CA VAL A 319 -13.64 -17.56 -3.90
C VAL A 319 -12.30 -18.15 -4.32
N PHE A 320 -12.29 -19.21 -5.12
CA PHE A 320 -11.05 -19.82 -5.60
C PHE A 320 -10.24 -18.90 -6.53
N ARG A 321 -10.93 -18.05 -7.30
CA ARG A 321 -10.29 -16.97 -8.06
C ARG A 321 -9.65 -15.96 -7.10
N CYS A 322 -10.39 -15.47 -6.11
CA CYS A 322 -9.88 -14.57 -5.08
C CYS A 322 -8.68 -15.13 -4.30
N ILE A 323 -8.70 -16.42 -3.94
CA ILE A 323 -7.56 -17.07 -3.26
C ILE A 323 -6.32 -17.11 -4.15
N LYS A 324 -6.47 -17.36 -5.45
CA LYS A 324 -5.35 -17.30 -6.41
C LYS A 324 -4.83 -15.87 -6.56
N ASP A 325 -5.74 -14.92 -6.72
CA ASP A 325 -5.43 -13.50 -6.92
C ASP A 325 -4.72 -12.88 -5.70
N LEU A 326 -4.95 -13.42 -4.50
CA LEU A 326 -4.24 -13.02 -3.27
C LEU A 326 -2.73 -13.32 -3.30
N ASN A 327 -2.30 -14.37 -4.01
CA ASN A 327 -0.90 -14.78 -4.18
C ASN A 327 -0.04 -14.83 -2.87
N VAL A 328 -0.63 -15.26 -1.75
CA VAL A 328 0.05 -15.37 -0.44
C VAL A 328 -0.06 -16.80 0.12
N PRO A 329 0.54 -17.81 -0.52
CA PRO A 329 0.35 -19.23 -0.17
C PRO A 329 0.79 -19.59 1.26
N PHE A 330 1.70 -18.82 1.85
CA PHE A 330 2.15 -19.00 3.23
C PHE A 330 1.21 -18.41 4.28
N PHE A 331 0.23 -17.59 3.85
CA PHE A 331 -0.73 -16.89 4.70
C PHE A 331 -2.16 -17.45 4.59
N HIS A 332 -2.36 -18.55 3.83
CA HIS A 332 -3.69 -19.16 3.67
C HIS A 332 -4.30 -19.69 4.98
N HIS A 333 -3.49 -19.91 6.03
CA HIS A 333 -3.99 -20.21 7.37
C HIS A 333 -4.95 -19.12 7.91
N GLU A 334 -4.83 -17.88 7.45
CA GLU A 334 -5.72 -16.78 7.85
C GLU A 334 -7.13 -16.95 7.25
N ILE A 335 -7.23 -17.51 6.04
CA ILE A 335 -8.51 -17.86 5.42
C ILE A 335 -9.23 -18.89 6.29
N VAL A 336 -8.49 -19.92 6.73
CA VAL A 336 -8.99 -20.99 7.59
C VAL A 336 -9.44 -20.41 8.95
N LYS A 337 -8.57 -19.61 9.60
CA LYS A 337 -8.87 -18.98 10.89
C LYS A 337 -10.14 -18.13 10.81
N ARG A 338 -10.25 -17.23 9.83
CA ARG A 338 -11.41 -16.34 9.67
C ARG A 338 -12.70 -17.09 9.32
N ALA A 339 -12.63 -18.07 8.41
CA ALA A 339 -13.78 -18.89 8.06
C ALA A 339 -14.31 -19.66 9.29
N LEU A 340 -13.42 -20.21 10.12
CA LEU A 340 -13.82 -20.90 11.36
C LEU A 340 -14.42 -19.93 12.39
N ILE A 341 -13.83 -18.74 12.60
CA ILE A 341 -14.40 -17.72 13.49
C ILE A 341 -15.80 -17.33 13.01
N MET A 342 -15.97 -17.03 11.72
CA MET A 342 -17.28 -16.72 11.14
C MET A 342 -18.29 -17.85 11.30
N ALA A 343 -17.87 -19.10 11.15
CA ALA A 343 -18.71 -20.28 11.37
C ALA A 343 -19.13 -20.42 12.85
N MET A 344 -18.25 -20.06 13.78
CA MET A 344 -18.53 -20.07 15.22
C MET A 344 -19.48 -18.95 15.64
N GLU A 345 -19.35 -17.75 15.05
CA GLU A 345 -20.24 -16.60 15.28
C GLU A 345 -21.63 -16.81 14.67
N ARG A 346 -21.69 -17.38 13.46
CA ARG A 346 -22.92 -17.51 12.67
C ARG A 346 -23.19 -18.98 12.33
N ARG A 347 -24.05 -19.61 13.13
CA ARG A 347 -24.45 -21.02 12.94
C ARG A 347 -25.01 -21.34 11.55
N GLN A 348 -25.68 -20.39 10.89
CA GLN A 348 -26.21 -20.62 9.54
C GLN A 348 -25.09 -20.67 8.48
N ALA A 349 -23.95 -20.01 8.73
CA ALA A 349 -22.80 -19.99 7.82
C ALA A 349 -21.85 -21.18 8.02
N GLU A 350 -22.01 -21.95 9.10
CA GLU A 350 -21.14 -23.07 9.46
C GLU A 350 -21.03 -24.12 8.34
N GLY A 351 -22.15 -24.58 7.80
CA GLY A 351 -22.18 -25.56 6.71
C GLY A 351 -21.43 -25.09 5.46
N PRO A 352 -21.85 -23.96 4.84
CA PRO A 352 -21.20 -23.42 3.65
C PRO A 352 -19.69 -23.20 3.80
N LEU A 353 -19.25 -22.66 4.96
CA LEU A 353 -17.84 -22.35 5.22
C LEU A 353 -17.00 -23.61 5.40
N LEU A 354 -17.51 -24.64 6.08
CA LEU A 354 -16.80 -25.92 6.18
C LEU A 354 -16.72 -26.63 4.82
N ASP A 355 -17.80 -26.57 4.03
CA ASP A 355 -17.81 -27.12 2.66
C ASP A 355 -16.82 -26.39 1.74
N LEU A 356 -16.61 -25.08 1.94
CA LEU A 356 -15.59 -24.31 1.23
C LEU A 356 -14.17 -24.75 1.62
N LEU A 357 -13.89 -24.87 2.92
CA LEU A 357 -12.56 -25.26 3.42
C LEU A 357 -12.19 -26.68 2.97
N LYS A 358 -13.15 -27.60 2.98
CA LYS A 358 -12.97 -28.95 2.47
C LYS A 358 -12.60 -28.95 0.98
N GLU A 359 -13.38 -28.28 0.14
CA GLU A 359 -13.14 -28.24 -1.31
C GLU A 359 -11.84 -27.48 -1.64
N ALA A 360 -11.53 -26.41 -0.91
CA ALA A 360 -10.27 -25.68 -1.06
C ALA A 360 -9.03 -26.56 -0.78
N THR A 361 -9.13 -27.51 0.15
CA THR A 361 -8.05 -28.48 0.42
C THR A 361 -8.03 -29.63 -0.58
N GLU A 362 -9.19 -30.15 -1.00
CA GLU A 362 -9.28 -31.21 -2.02
C GLU A 362 -8.73 -30.75 -3.38
N GLU A 363 -9.04 -29.51 -3.77
CA GLU A 363 -8.56 -28.87 -5.01
C GLU A 363 -7.15 -28.27 -4.87
N GLY A 364 -6.55 -28.32 -3.67
CA GLY A 364 -5.16 -27.91 -3.43
C GLY A 364 -4.90 -26.41 -3.32
N PHE A 365 -5.94 -25.58 -3.25
CA PHE A 365 -5.81 -24.13 -2.97
C PHE A 365 -5.28 -23.85 -1.56
N ILE A 366 -5.66 -24.67 -0.58
CA ILE A 366 -5.15 -24.61 0.79
C ILE A 366 -4.50 -25.95 1.14
N ASN A 367 -3.17 -25.96 1.27
CA ASN A 367 -2.44 -27.17 1.63
C ASN A 367 -2.71 -27.59 3.10
N SER A 368 -2.46 -28.87 3.40
CA SER A 368 -2.71 -29.44 4.73
C SER A 368 -1.93 -28.73 5.86
N SER A 369 -0.74 -28.19 5.59
CA SER A 369 0.02 -27.42 6.59
C SER A 369 -0.69 -26.10 6.94
N GLN A 370 -1.18 -25.37 5.94
CA GLN A 370 -1.94 -24.14 6.14
C GLN A 370 -3.28 -24.40 6.84
N MET A 371 -3.93 -25.52 6.52
CA MET A 371 -5.13 -25.99 7.21
C MET A 371 -4.86 -26.21 8.71
N SER A 372 -3.87 -27.03 9.05
CA SER A 372 -3.49 -27.31 10.45
C SER A 372 -3.03 -26.05 11.19
N LYS A 373 -2.30 -25.14 10.52
CA LYS A 373 -1.91 -23.84 11.10
C LYS A 373 -3.11 -22.96 11.43
N GLY A 374 -4.12 -22.92 10.56
CA GLY A 374 -5.34 -22.16 10.79
C GLY A 374 -6.11 -22.64 12.03
N PHE A 375 -6.32 -23.95 12.15
CA PHE A 375 -6.90 -24.55 13.36
C PHE A 375 -6.02 -24.35 14.60
N GLY A 376 -4.70 -24.54 14.47
CA GLY A 376 -3.75 -24.35 15.57
C GLY A 376 -3.78 -22.93 16.14
N ARG A 377 -3.77 -21.91 15.28
CA ARG A 377 -3.91 -20.51 15.69
C ARG A 377 -5.23 -20.23 16.40
N LEU A 378 -6.32 -20.84 15.94
CA LEU A 378 -7.62 -20.69 16.57
C LEU A 378 -7.69 -21.38 17.94
N ILE A 379 -7.01 -22.52 18.10
CA ILE A 379 -6.83 -23.20 19.39
C ILE A 379 -6.07 -22.30 20.38
N ASP A 380 -4.99 -21.66 19.92
CA ASP A 380 -4.17 -20.77 20.75
C ASP A 380 -4.95 -19.53 21.22
N THR A 381 -5.89 -19.02 20.42
CA THR A 381 -6.72 -17.85 20.76
C THR A 381 -8.12 -18.20 21.27
N VAL A 382 -8.43 -19.48 21.56
CA VAL A 382 -9.81 -19.91 21.88
C VAL A 382 -10.34 -19.32 23.18
N ASP A 383 -9.47 -19.04 24.14
CA ASP A 383 -9.85 -18.43 25.42
C ASP A 383 -10.24 -16.96 25.24
N ASP A 384 -9.52 -16.22 24.39
CA ASP A 384 -9.88 -14.85 24.03
C ASP A 384 -11.16 -14.84 23.16
N LEU A 385 -11.31 -15.80 22.24
CA LEU A 385 -12.53 -15.91 21.43
C LEU A 385 -13.78 -16.29 22.25
N SER A 386 -13.59 -16.93 23.41
CA SER A 386 -14.67 -17.26 24.33
C SER A 386 -15.30 -16.01 24.98
N LEU A 387 -14.67 -14.85 24.85
CA LEU A 387 -15.21 -13.56 25.28
C LEU A 387 -16.34 -13.08 24.36
N ASP A 388 -16.20 -13.30 23.06
CA ASP A 388 -17.15 -12.85 22.05
C ASP A 388 -18.17 -13.96 21.70
N ILE A 389 -17.75 -15.23 21.78
CA ILE A 389 -18.55 -16.40 21.42
C ILE A 389 -18.75 -17.30 22.64
N PRO A 390 -19.94 -17.32 23.26
CA PRO A 390 -20.23 -18.22 24.37
C PRO A 390 -19.97 -19.68 23.98
N ASN A 391 -19.26 -20.41 24.84
CA ASN A 391 -18.86 -21.80 24.60
C ASN A 391 -17.95 -21.99 23.35
N ALA A 392 -17.16 -20.98 22.93
CA ALA A 392 -16.24 -21.06 21.79
C ALA A 392 -15.39 -22.34 21.80
N ARG A 393 -14.88 -22.74 22.97
CA ARG A 393 -14.09 -23.96 23.16
C ARG A 393 -14.88 -25.24 22.79
N GLY A 394 -16.12 -25.36 23.25
CA GLY A 394 -16.97 -26.52 22.93
C GLY A 394 -17.34 -26.57 21.45
N ILE A 395 -17.56 -25.41 20.85
CA ILE A 395 -17.87 -25.28 19.42
C ILE A 395 -16.66 -25.65 18.58
N LEU A 396 -15.48 -25.12 18.90
CA LEU A 396 -14.24 -25.44 18.20
C LEU A 396 -13.94 -26.94 18.28
N GLN A 397 -14.16 -27.56 19.43
CA GLN A 397 -14.01 -29.01 19.59
C GLN A 397 -14.93 -29.79 18.63
N GLN A 398 -16.19 -29.36 18.46
CA GLN A 398 -17.12 -29.97 17.51
C GLN A 398 -16.66 -29.80 16.05
N LEU A 399 -16.18 -28.60 15.68
CA LEU A 399 -15.66 -28.31 14.35
C LEU A 399 -14.43 -29.16 14.03
N ILE A 400 -13.49 -29.29 14.98
CA ILE A 400 -12.30 -30.16 14.84
C ILE A 400 -12.74 -31.63 14.64
N SER A 401 -13.66 -32.12 15.48
CA SER A 401 -14.17 -33.50 15.35
C SER A 401 -14.85 -33.74 14.00
N LYS A 402 -15.62 -32.77 13.50
CA LYS A 402 -16.27 -32.85 12.18
C LYS A 402 -15.25 -32.88 11.06
N ALA A 403 -14.32 -31.93 11.02
CA ALA A 403 -13.27 -31.86 10.01
C ALA A 403 -12.37 -33.12 9.98
N ALA A 404 -12.07 -33.66 11.16
CA ALA A 404 -11.34 -34.91 11.31
C ALA A 404 -12.11 -36.12 10.79
N SER A 405 -13.42 -36.21 11.09
CA SER A 405 -14.28 -37.30 10.63
C SER A 405 -14.47 -37.31 9.11
N GLU A 406 -14.43 -36.13 8.49
CA GLU A 406 -14.52 -35.94 7.04
C GLU A 406 -13.16 -36.05 6.33
N GLY A 407 -12.06 -36.18 7.08
CA GLY A 407 -10.73 -36.52 6.56
C GLY A 407 -9.91 -35.37 5.99
N TRP A 408 -10.36 -34.12 6.12
CA TRP A 408 -9.62 -32.95 5.60
C TRP A 408 -8.78 -32.22 6.66
N LEU A 409 -8.78 -32.71 7.91
CA LEU A 409 -7.92 -32.21 9.00
C LEU A 409 -7.18 -33.35 9.73
N CYS A 410 -5.87 -33.18 9.92
CA CYS A 410 -5.03 -34.14 10.64
C CYS A 410 -4.88 -33.75 12.11
N VAL A 411 -5.69 -34.35 12.99
CA VAL A 411 -5.76 -33.98 14.43
C VAL A 411 -4.43 -34.20 15.16
N SER A 412 -3.63 -35.18 14.74
CA SER A 412 -2.30 -35.43 15.33
C SER A 412 -1.30 -34.29 15.10
N SER A 413 -1.61 -33.36 14.20
CA SER A 413 -0.79 -32.16 13.93
C SER A 413 -1.23 -30.95 14.77
N LEU A 414 -2.28 -31.07 15.59
CA LEU A 414 -2.83 -30.00 16.41
C LEU A 414 -2.41 -30.12 17.88
N LYS A 415 -2.29 -28.97 18.55
CA LYS A 415 -2.10 -28.89 20.01
C LYS A 415 -3.33 -29.47 20.73
N SER A 416 -3.13 -30.13 21.86
CA SER A 416 -4.23 -30.69 22.64
C SER A 416 -5.08 -29.57 23.26
N LEU A 417 -6.38 -29.60 23.04
CA LEU A 417 -7.36 -28.74 23.69
C LEU A 417 -7.60 -29.24 25.14
N SER A 418 -6.57 -29.32 25.99
CA SER A 418 -6.70 -29.91 27.34
C SER A 418 -7.56 -29.04 28.27
N VAL A 419 -8.27 -29.72 29.17
CA VAL A 419 -8.93 -29.14 30.35
C VAL A 419 -7.95 -29.33 31.52
N GLU A 420 -7.31 -28.26 31.98
CA GLU A 420 -6.48 -28.29 33.19
C GLU A 420 -7.37 -28.35 34.45
N PRO A 421 -7.04 -29.17 35.47
CA PRO A 421 -7.91 -29.45 36.60
C PRO A 421 -7.85 -28.35 37.69
N GLU A 422 -8.99 -27.68 37.89
CA GLU A 422 -9.63 -27.10 39.09
C GLU A 422 -8.86 -26.60 40.35
N LYS A 423 -7.52 -26.61 40.43
CA LYS A 423 -6.78 -26.02 41.58
C LYS A 423 -6.22 -24.60 41.32
N ASN A 424 -6.10 -24.18 40.05
CA ASN A 424 -5.67 -22.83 39.65
C ASN A 424 -6.83 -21.89 39.25
N SER A 425 -8.09 -22.36 39.28
CA SER A 425 -9.21 -21.72 38.56
C SER A 425 -9.61 -20.34 39.08
N ILE A 426 -9.37 -20.01 40.35
CA ILE A 426 -9.72 -18.70 40.92
C ILE A 426 -8.69 -17.63 40.52
N LYS A 427 -7.39 -17.96 40.51
CA LYS A 427 -6.35 -17.04 40.04
C LYS A 427 -6.46 -16.82 38.53
N ASP A 428 -6.67 -17.90 37.77
CA ASP A 428 -6.86 -17.80 36.31
C ASP A 428 -8.16 -17.08 35.93
N SER A 429 -9.27 -17.30 36.65
CA SER A 429 -10.52 -16.57 36.38
C SER A 429 -10.42 -15.10 36.76
N ARG A 430 -9.71 -14.76 37.85
CA ARG A 430 -9.43 -13.35 38.21
C ARG A 430 -8.55 -12.69 37.15
N ALA A 431 -7.47 -13.34 36.70
CA ALA A 431 -6.60 -12.82 35.66
C ALA A 431 -7.34 -12.67 34.32
N ARG A 432 -8.20 -13.62 33.93
CA ARG A 432 -9.03 -13.53 32.72
C ARG A 432 -10.05 -12.39 32.82
N ASN A 433 -10.77 -12.28 33.93
CA ASN A 433 -11.72 -11.18 34.14
C ASN A 433 -11.02 -9.82 34.10
N PHE A 434 -9.83 -9.72 34.69
CA PHE A 434 -9.02 -8.51 34.64
C PHE A 434 -8.56 -8.18 33.21
N LYS A 435 -8.12 -9.17 32.41
CA LYS A 435 -7.74 -8.93 30.99
C LYS A 435 -8.85 -8.29 30.18
N ILE A 436 -10.11 -8.73 30.38
CA ILE A 436 -11.29 -8.18 29.69
C ILE A 436 -11.50 -6.72 30.10
N LYS A 437 -11.49 -6.44 31.40
CA LYS A 437 -11.70 -5.09 31.91
C LYS A 437 -10.56 -4.16 31.53
N ALA A 438 -9.31 -4.61 31.63
CA ALA A 438 -8.13 -3.90 31.17
C ALA A 438 -8.27 -3.50 29.69
N GLN A 439 -8.76 -4.40 28.83
CA GLN A 439 -9.01 -4.07 27.43
C GLN A 439 -10.03 -2.93 27.26
N SER A 440 -11.14 -2.96 28.00
CA SER A 440 -12.13 -1.87 27.97
C SER A 440 -11.54 -0.54 28.45
N ILE A 441 -10.82 -0.56 29.58
CA ILE A 441 -10.16 0.62 30.17
C ILE A 441 -9.16 1.23 29.17
N ILE A 442 -8.33 0.41 28.53
CA ILE A 442 -7.34 0.87 27.55
C ILE A 442 -8.01 1.44 26.30
N GLN A 443 -9.07 0.80 25.80
CA GLN A 443 -9.80 1.28 24.63
C GLN A 443 -10.48 2.62 24.89
N GLU A 444 -11.11 2.77 26.05
CA GLU A 444 -11.70 4.04 26.48
C GLU A 444 -10.61 5.12 26.62
N TYR A 445 -9.48 4.78 27.25
CA TYR A 445 -8.34 5.68 27.35
C TYR A 445 -7.82 6.14 25.98
N PHE A 446 -7.72 5.25 24.98
CA PHE A 446 -7.30 5.64 23.64
C PHE A 446 -8.28 6.61 22.96
N LEU A 447 -9.55 6.60 23.34
CA LEU A 447 -10.56 7.54 22.86
C LEU A 447 -10.56 8.86 23.64
N SER A 448 -10.49 8.79 24.97
CA SER A 448 -10.66 9.94 25.88
C SER A 448 -9.35 10.67 26.20
N GLY A 449 -8.24 9.94 26.29
CA GLY A 449 -6.96 10.42 26.81
C GLY A 449 -6.96 10.66 28.33
N ASP A 450 -8.00 10.24 29.06
CA ASP A 450 -8.14 10.51 30.49
C ASP A 450 -7.34 9.50 31.34
N ILE A 451 -6.19 9.94 31.86
CA ILE A 451 -5.31 9.13 32.72
C ILE A 451 -5.91 8.95 34.12
N SER A 452 -6.64 9.94 34.62
CA SER A 452 -7.24 9.89 35.95
C SER A 452 -8.31 8.81 36.03
N GLU A 453 -9.12 8.66 34.98
CA GLU A 453 -10.12 7.59 34.91
C GLU A 453 -9.48 6.20 34.87
N VAL A 454 -8.36 6.04 34.14
CA VAL A 454 -7.62 4.77 34.13
C VAL A 454 -7.10 4.41 35.52
N ASN A 455 -6.52 5.37 36.25
CA ASN A 455 -6.06 5.15 37.63
C ASN A 455 -7.21 4.71 38.54
N ASN A 456 -8.35 5.41 38.49
CA ASN A 456 -9.53 5.07 39.28
C ASN A 456 -10.04 3.65 38.97
N CYS A 457 -10.12 3.30 37.68
CA CYS A 457 -10.55 1.97 37.25
C CYS A 457 -9.58 0.88 37.70
N LEU A 458 -8.26 1.12 37.62
CA LEU A 458 -7.25 0.17 38.04
C LEU A 458 -7.22 -0.01 39.57
N GLU A 459 -7.41 1.05 40.35
CA GLU A 459 -7.52 0.95 41.81
C GLU A 459 -8.75 0.13 42.25
N GLN A 460 -9.87 0.28 41.53
CA GLN A 460 -11.09 -0.49 41.79
C GLN A 460 -10.93 -1.97 41.43
N GLU A 461 -10.25 -2.28 40.32
CA GLU A 461 -10.10 -3.66 39.82
C GLU A 461 -8.90 -4.40 40.43
N ASN A 462 -7.86 -3.67 40.84
CA ASN A 462 -6.65 -4.18 41.47
C ASN A 462 -6.45 -3.61 42.88
N SER A 463 -7.49 -3.65 43.72
CA SER A 463 -7.46 -3.10 45.08
C SER A 463 -6.39 -3.72 46.01
N SER A 464 -5.80 -4.85 45.60
CA SER A 464 -4.72 -5.54 46.30
C SER A 464 -3.31 -5.22 45.77
N ASN A 465 -3.18 -4.31 44.80
CA ASN A 465 -1.96 -3.99 44.06
C ASN A 465 -1.13 -5.24 43.69
N CYS A 466 -1.80 -6.18 43.03
CA CYS A 466 -1.21 -7.44 42.61
C CYS A 466 -0.31 -7.20 41.40
N GLY A 467 1.00 -7.44 41.56
CA GLY A 467 1.98 -7.24 40.50
C GLY A 467 1.73 -8.05 39.22
N GLU A 468 1.14 -9.24 39.36
CA GLU A 468 0.71 -10.07 38.23
C GLU A 468 -0.38 -9.36 37.37
N LEU A 469 -1.32 -8.65 37.99
CA LEU A 469 -2.33 -7.89 37.26
C LEU A 469 -1.74 -6.63 36.61
N ASN A 470 -0.80 -5.97 37.28
CA ASN A 470 -0.07 -4.83 36.70
C ASN A 470 0.73 -5.26 35.45
N ALA A 471 1.47 -6.37 35.53
CA ALA A 471 2.18 -6.96 34.40
C ALA A 471 1.24 -7.32 33.23
N ILE A 472 0.07 -7.92 33.54
CA ILE A 472 -0.97 -8.21 32.54
C ILE A 472 -1.48 -6.92 31.87
N PHE A 473 -1.70 -5.86 32.65
CA PHE A 473 -2.13 -4.57 32.11
C PHE A 473 -1.08 -3.97 31.17
N VAL A 474 0.20 -3.96 31.58
CA VAL A 474 1.33 -3.47 30.76
C VAL A 474 1.40 -4.23 29.44
N LYS A 475 1.36 -5.57 29.49
CA LYS A 475 1.33 -6.39 28.27
C LYS A 475 0.16 -6.00 27.37
N LYS A 476 -1.06 -5.92 27.92
CA LYS A 476 -2.25 -5.63 27.14
C LYS A 476 -2.24 -4.22 26.53
N LEU A 477 -1.76 -3.22 27.28
CA LEU A 477 -1.62 -1.83 26.84
C LEU A 477 -0.70 -1.74 25.61
N ILE A 478 0.50 -2.32 25.72
CA ILE A 478 1.49 -2.27 24.64
C ILE A 478 1.02 -3.09 23.43
N THR A 479 0.47 -4.29 23.63
CA THR A 479 -0.08 -5.10 22.53
C THR A 479 -1.17 -4.34 21.76
N LEU A 480 -2.15 -3.74 22.46
CA LEU A 480 -3.22 -2.98 21.80
C LEU A 480 -2.72 -1.71 21.11
N ALA A 481 -1.63 -1.11 21.58
CA ALA A 481 -1.03 0.06 20.96
C ALA A 481 -0.21 -0.28 19.70
N MET A 482 0.50 -1.42 19.70
CA MET A 482 1.30 -1.87 18.54
C MET A 482 0.44 -2.15 17.30
N ASP A 483 -0.81 -2.57 17.50
CA ASP A 483 -1.78 -2.81 16.42
C ASP A 483 -2.44 -1.52 15.89
N ARG A 484 -1.98 -0.34 16.32
CA ARG A 484 -2.58 0.97 16.04
C ARG A 484 -1.56 1.99 15.53
N LYS A 485 -2.01 3.23 15.34
CA LYS A 485 -1.17 4.33 14.83
C LYS A 485 -0.21 4.82 15.92
N ASN A 486 0.79 5.61 15.51
CA ASN A 486 1.77 6.15 16.45
C ASN A 486 1.14 7.01 17.57
N ARG A 487 -0.06 7.56 17.36
CA ARG A 487 -0.83 8.24 18.41
C ARG A 487 -1.06 7.32 19.61
N GLU A 488 -1.63 6.14 19.40
CA GLU A 488 -1.92 5.20 20.48
C GLU A 488 -0.64 4.62 21.11
N LYS A 489 0.45 4.54 20.34
CA LYS A 489 1.78 4.15 20.86
C LYS A 489 2.37 5.21 21.80
N GLU A 490 2.22 6.49 21.47
CA GLU A 490 2.58 7.58 22.39
C GLU A 490 1.68 7.57 23.63
N MET A 491 0.36 7.44 23.45
CA MET A 491 -0.58 7.38 24.57
C MET A 491 -0.25 6.24 25.53
N ALA A 492 0.10 5.06 25.01
CA ALA A 492 0.54 3.93 25.85
C ALA A 492 1.83 4.24 26.61
N SER A 493 2.80 4.92 25.99
CA SER A 493 4.07 5.30 26.64
C SER A 493 3.86 6.33 27.75
N VAL A 494 3.02 7.35 27.50
CA VAL A 494 2.63 8.38 28.48
C VAL A 494 1.82 7.78 29.63
N LEU A 495 0.88 6.88 29.33
CA LEU A 495 0.11 6.20 30.37
C LEU A 495 1.03 5.36 31.25
N LEU A 496 1.93 4.58 30.65
CA LEU A 496 2.85 3.71 31.39
C LEU A 496 3.73 4.50 32.38
N SER A 497 4.23 5.67 31.99
CA SER A 497 4.98 6.55 32.90
C SER A 497 4.11 7.23 33.96
N SER A 498 2.84 7.50 33.65
CA SER A 498 1.91 8.16 34.58
C SER A 498 1.30 7.22 35.62
N LEU A 499 1.22 5.91 35.33
CA LEU A 499 0.68 4.90 36.25
C LEU A 499 1.63 4.57 37.41
N CYS A 500 2.92 4.91 37.29
CA CYS A 500 3.92 4.72 38.35
C CYS A 500 3.95 3.30 38.95
N PHE A 501 3.75 2.27 38.12
CA PHE A 501 3.83 0.87 38.56
C PHE A 501 5.22 0.53 39.11
N PRO A 502 5.32 -0.41 40.07
CA PRO A 502 6.61 -0.95 40.49
C PRO A 502 7.41 -1.45 39.29
N ALA A 503 8.70 -1.15 39.26
CA ALA A 503 9.55 -1.50 38.12
C ALA A 503 9.56 -3.02 37.85
N ASP A 504 9.53 -3.86 38.90
CA ASP A 504 9.45 -5.31 38.78
C ASP A 504 8.18 -5.78 38.05
N ASP A 505 7.04 -5.12 38.29
CA ASP A 505 5.77 -5.44 37.61
C ASP A 505 5.84 -5.07 36.13
N VAL A 506 6.46 -3.93 35.80
CA VAL A 506 6.67 -3.48 34.42
C VAL A 506 7.66 -4.42 33.71
N VAL A 507 8.72 -4.85 34.39
CA VAL A 507 9.67 -5.86 33.91
C VAL A 507 8.95 -7.14 33.56
N SER A 508 8.14 -7.69 34.47
CA SER A 508 7.33 -8.88 34.19
C SER A 508 6.37 -8.68 33.00
N GLY A 509 5.79 -7.49 32.85
CA GLY A 509 4.97 -7.16 31.68
C GLY A 509 5.76 -7.22 30.37
N PHE A 510 6.98 -6.68 30.35
CA PHE A 510 7.88 -6.76 29.20
C PHE A 510 8.43 -8.16 28.95
N GLU A 511 8.73 -8.95 29.99
CA GLU A 511 9.09 -10.36 29.86
C GLU A 511 7.97 -11.13 29.15
N MET A 512 6.72 -10.96 29.58
CA MET A 512 5.57 -11.59 28.93
C MET A 512 5.39 -11.14 27.47
N LEU A 513 5.76 -9.90 27.11
CA LEU A 513 5.72 -9.40 25.72
C LEU A 513 6.81 -10.04 24.87
N ILE A 514 8.03 -10.13 25.42
CA ILE A 514 9.21 -10.70 24.78
C ILE A 514 9.05 -12.20 24.55
N GLU A 515 8.50 -12.95 25.51
CA GLU A 515 8.18 -14.36 25.36
C GLU A 515 7.16 -14.62 24.23
N SER A 516 6.18 -13.73 24.06
CA SER A 516 5.21 -13.82 22.97
C SER A 516 5.62 -13.08 21.69
N ALA A 517 6.84 -12.54 21.60
CA ALA A 517 7.26 -11.71 20.47
C ALA A 517 7.40 -12.54 19.18
N ASP A 518 7.86 -13.79 19.28
CA ASP A 518 7.95 -14.70 18.13
C ASP A 518 6.57 -14.95 17.51
N ASP A 519 5.54 -15.19 18.33
CA ASP A 519 4.16 -15.38 17.87
C ASP A 519 3.54 -14.08 17.34
N THR A 520 3.79 -12.96 18.02
CA THR A 520 3.27 -11.64 17.62
C THR A 520 3.86 -11.19 16.29
N ALA A 521 5.13 -11.49 16.02
CA ALA A 521 5.81 -11.15 14.76
C ALA A 521 5.23 -11.88 13.54
N LEU A 522 4.57 -13.03 13.76
CA LEU A 522 3.87 -13.73 12.70
C LEU A 522 2.65 -12.94 12.20
N ASP A 523 2.08 -12.08 13.03
CA ASP A 523 0.89 -11.29 12.72
C ASP A 523 1.21 -9.81 12.45
N ASN A 524 2.31 -9.29 13.01
CA ASN A 524 2.82 -7.94 12.79
C ASN A 524 4.36 -7.97 12.61
N PRO A 525 4.88 -7.87 11.37
CA PRO A 525 6.32 -7.95 11.13
C PRO A 525 7.11 -6.77 11.71
N VAL A 526 6.45 -5.66 12.06
CA VAL A 526 7.05 -4.44 12.66
C VAL A 526 7.14 -4.53 14.19
N VAL A 527 6.65 -5.63 14.79
CA VAL A 527 6.66 -5.81 16.25
C VAL A 527 8.06 -5.70 16.85
N VAL A 528 9.10 -6.06 16.10
CA VAL A 528 10.48 -6.04 16.58
C VAL A 528 10.92 -4.61 16.85
N GLU A 529 10.71 -3.74 15.87
CA GLU A 529 11.00 -2.31 15.94
C GLU A 529 10.11 -1.63 16.99
N ASP A 530 8.80 -1.90 16.97
CA ASP A 530 7.87 -1.25 17.89
C ASP A 530 8.13 -1.62 19.34
N LEU A 531 8.30 -2.91 19.64
CA LEU A 531 8.56 -3.39 20.99
C LEU A 531 9.94 -2.94 21.50
N ALA A 532 10.95 -2.88 20.62
CA ALA A 532 12.26 -2.34 20.96
C ALA A 532 12.17 -0.85 21.29
N MET A 533 11.35 -0.10 20.56
CA MET A 533 11.10 1.32 20.84
C MET A 533 10.33 1.53 22.14
N PHE A 534 9.31 0.73 22.45
CA PHE A 534 8.64 0.77 23.76
C PHE A 534 9.61 0.48 24.91
N LEU A 535 10.48 -0.52 24.79
CA LEU A 535 11.50 -0.81 25.80
C LEU A 535 12.48 0.36 25.97
N ALA A 536 12.98 0.91 24.87
CA ALA A 536 13.88 2.07 24.91
C ALA A 536 13.17 3.32 25.50
N ARG A 537 11.89 3.52 25.16
CA ARG A 537 11.04 4.60 25.65
C ARG A 537 10.82 4.50 27.16
N SER A 538 10.51 3.31 27.66
CA SER A 538 10.36 3.05 29.10
C SER A 538 11.63 3.32 29.90
N VAL A 539 12.82 3.13 29.31
CA VAL A 539 14.10 3.49 29.95
C VAL A 539 14.30 5.01 29.95
N VAL A 540 13.94 5.70 28.87
CA VAL A 540 14.07 7.17 28.75
C VAL A 540 13.05 7.90 29.62
N ASP A 541 11.83 7.36 29.76
CA ASP A 541 10.78 7.89 30.63
C ASP A 541 10.95 7.47 32.11
N GLU A 542 12.10 6.88 32.46
CA GLU A 542 12.47 6.47 33.82
C GLU A 542 11.52 5.44 34.46
N VAL A 543 10.68 4.78 33.66
CA VAL A 543 9.85 3.64 34.11
C VAL A 543 10.72 2.41 34.38
N LEU A 544 11.76 2.21 33.57
CA LEU A 544 12.73 1.11 33.73
C LEU A 544 14.15 1.66 33.89
N ALA A 545 14.91 1.10 34.83
CA ALA A 545 16.34 1.35 34.91
C ALA A 545 17.09 0.59 33.80
N PRO A 546 18.25 1.06 33.33
CA PRO A 546 19.08 0.33 32.36
C PRO A 546 19.44 -1.10 32.80
N GLN A 547 19.53 -1.35 34.12
CA GLN A 547 19.79 -2.68 34.68
C GLN A 547 18.62 -3.65 34.44
N HIS A 548 17.37 -3.19 34.49
CA HIS A 548 16.20 -4.01 34.21
C HIS A 548 16.17 -4.49 32.75
N LEU A 549 16.69 -3.68 31.82
CA LEU A 549 16.84 -4.09 30.42
C LEU A 549 17.86 -5.24 30.25
N GLU A 550 18.89 -5.29 31.10
CA GLU A 550 19.82 -6.41 31.14
C GLU A 550 19.14 -7.67 31.70
N GLU A 551 18.33 -7.53 32.76
CA GLU A 551 17.58 -8.62 33.40
C GLU A 551 16.60 -9.30 32.43
N ILE A 552 15.78 -8.51 31.72
CA ILE A 552 14.87 -9.02 30.67
C ILE A 552 15.66 -9.78 29.59
N GLY A 553 16.85 -9.28 29.22
CA GLY A 553 17.72 -9.91 28.24
C GLY A 553 18.29 -11.27 28.69
N THR A 554 18.53 -11.47 29.99
CA THR A 554 19.09 -12.74 30.50
C THR A 554 18.10 -13.90 30.49
N GLN A 555 16.80 -13.62 30.47
CA GLN A 555 15.74 -14.63 30.45
C GLN A 555 15.35 -15.12 29.05
N CYS A 556 15.85 -14.48 27.98
CA CYS A 556 15.61 -14.91 26.60
C CYS A 556 16.37 -16.21 26.27
N LEU A 557 15.66 -17.33 26.19
CA LEU A 557 16.22 -18.70 26.04
C LEU A 557 16.73 -19.07 24.62
N GLY A 558 17.04 -18.11 23.75
CA GLY A 558 17.58 -18.40 22.41
C GLY A 558 18.36 -17.24 21.79
N LEU A 559 19.60 -17.49 21.35
CA LEU A 559 20.48 -16.49 20.74
C LEU A 559 19.92 -15.88 19.43
N ASP A 560 18.99 -16.56 18.77
CA ASP A 560 18.38 -16.16 17.48
C ASP A 560 16.87 -15.86 17.57
N SER A 561 16.27 -15.80 18.76
CA SER A 561 14.83 -15.49 18.90
C SER A 561 14.52 -14.04 18.55
N ILE A 562 13.26 -13.75 18.19
CA ILE A 562 12.82 -12.37 17.94
C ILE A 562 12.94 -11.54 19.22
N GLY A 563 12.64 -12.12 20.39
CA GLY A 563 12.86 -11.47 21.68
C GLY A 563 14.30 -10.98 21.88
N SER A 564 15.30 -11.80 21.52
CA SER A 564 16.71 -11.40 21.57
C SER A 564 17.03 -10.24 20.62
N LYS A 565 16.42 -10.20 19.43
CA LYS A 565 16.57 -9.09 18.47
C LYS A 565 15.96 -7.79 19.00
N VAL A 566 14.78 -7.86 19.63
CA VAL A 566 14.13 -6.72 20.27
C VAL A 566 15.06 -6.08 21.31
N ILE A 567 15.64 -6.90 22.21
CA ILE A 567 16.54 -6.42 23.25
C ILE A 567 17.83 -5.83 22.66
N GLN A 568 18.43 -6.48 21.66
CA GLN A 568 19.60 -5.94 20.97
C GLN A 568 19.32 -4.60 20.30
N MET A 569 18.16 -4.46 19.65
CA MET A 569 17.75 -3.22 18.98
C MET A 569 17.49 -2.10 19.99
N ALA A 570 16.81 -2.39 21.11
CA ALA A 570 16.58 -1.42 22.19
C ALA A 570 17.92 -0.92 22.77
N LYS A 571 18.85 -1.84 23.06
CA LYS A 571 20.21 -1.50 23.55
C LYS A 571 21.00 -0.67 22.54
N SER A 572 20.93 -1.01 21.26
CA SER A 572 21.59 -0.25 20.19
C SER A 572 21.04 1.19 20.10
N THR A 573 19.71 1.32 20.18
CA THR A 573 19.00 2.59 20.10
C THR A 573 19.36 3.50 21.28
N LEU A 574 19.39 2.96 22.50
CA LEU A 574 19.78 3.69 23.70
C LEU A 574 21.25 4.15 23.68
N LYS A 575 22.15 3.37 23.08
CA LYS A 575 23.59 3.70 22.97
C LYS A 575 23.90 4.78 21.94
N ALA A 576 22.98 5.09 21.03
CA ALA A 576 23.22 6.06 19.99
C ALA A 576 23.32 7.49 20.55
N ARG A 577 24.10 8.37 19.91
CA ARG A 577 24.25 9.78 20.34
C ARG A 577 22.90 10.51 20.33
N LEU A 578 22.59 11.30 21.35
CA LEU A 578 21.29 11.99 21.51
C LEU A 578 20.08 11.02 21.42
N SER A 579 20.23 9.79 21.92
CA SER A 579 19.17 8.78 21.91
C SER A 579 17.95 9.23 22.69
N GLY A 580 18.12 9.82 23.88
CA GLY A 580 17.02 10.28 24.73
C GLY A 580 16.01 11.18 24.01
N GLU A 581 16.47 12.27 23.37
CA GLU A 581 15.58 13.20 22.63
C GLU A 581 14.91 12.57 21.41
N ARG A 582 15.59 11.64 20.72
CA ARG A 582 15.02 10.93 19.57
C ARG A 582 13.98 9.90 20.00
N ILE A 583 14.24 9.20 21.09
CA ILE A 583 13.32 8.23 21.69
C ILE A 583 12.10 8.96 22.25
N LEU A 584 12.29 10.14 22.87
CA LEU A 584 11.19 11.02 23.32
C LEU A 584 10.22 11.43 22.20
N ARG A 585 10.67 11.42 20.94
CA ARG A 585 9.87 11.79 19.77
C ARG A 585 9.59 10.60 18.85
N CYS A 586 9.86 9.36 19.29
CA CYS A 586 9.81 8.20 18.40
C CYS A 586 8.43 7.93 17.80
N TRP A 587 7.37 8.29 18.52
CA TRP A 587 5.99 8.18 18.07
C TRP A 587 5.43 9.49 17.46
N GLY A 588 6.27 10.52 17.32
CA GLY A 588 5.88 11.82 16.74
C GLY A 588 5.16 12.78 17.71
N GLY A 589 5.09 12.46 19.01
CA GLY A 589 4.44 13.27 20.05
C GLY A 589 5.43 14.06 20.90
N GLY A 590 5.86 15.23 20.46
CA GLY A 590 6.67 16.11 21.30
C GLY A 590 5.84 16.84 22.36
N GLY A 591 5.85 16.35 23.60
CA GLY A 591 5.75 17.13 24.85
C GLY A 591 4.67 18.22 24.93
N SER A 592 3.40 17.83 24.97
CA SER A 592 2.33 18.63 25.56
C SER A 592 1.18 17.69 25.89
N SER A 593 0.50 17.91 27.02
CA SER A 593 -0.54 17.06 27.59
C SER A 593 -1.86 17.00 26.78
N ARG A 594 -1.80 17.03 25.45
CA ARG A 594 -2.90 16.73 24.52
C ARG A 594 -2.38 15.92 23.32
N PRO A 595 -3.04 14.80 22.94
CA PRO A 595 -2.49 13.87 21.97
C PRO A 595 -2.90 14.16 20.51
N GLY A 596 -1.91 14.28 19.63
CA GLY A 596 -2.04 14.29 18.17
C GLY A 596 -2.11 15.70 17.56
N TRP A 597 -1.39 15.94 16.46
CA TRP A 597 -1.51 17.19 15.71
C TRP A 597 -2.83 17.15 14.93
N ALA A 598 -3.85 17.86 15.40
CA ALA A 598 -4.92 18.29 14.51
C ALA A 598 -4.32 19.23 13.46
N VAL A 599 -4.92 19.31 12.26
CA VAL A 599 -4.49 20.28 11.22
C VAL A 599 -4.45 21.71 11.79
N GLU A 600 -5.33 21.96 12.76
CA GLU A 600 -5.48 23.18 13.55
C GLU A 600 -4.27 23.43 14.45
N ASP A 601 -3.70 22.41 15.11
CA ASP A 601 -2.49 22.57 15.92
C ASP A 601 -1.26 22.91 15.07
N VAL A 602 -1.20 22.36 13.84
CA VAL A 602 -0.16 22.69 12.87
C VAL A 602 -0.29 24.14 12.41
N LYS A 603 -1.52 24.57 12.10
CA LYS A 603 -1.83 25.96 11.73
C LYS A 603 -1.49 26.94 12.85
N ASP A 604 -1.73 26.57 14.10
CA ASP A 604 -1.40 27.38 15.27
C ASP A 604 0.11 27.47 15.47
N LYS A 605 0.85 26.37 15.26
CA LYS A 605 2.31 26.37 15.39
C LYS A 605 3.00 27.12 14.26
N ILE A 606 2.47 27.02 13.04
CA ILE A 606 2.87 27.88 11.91
C ILE A 606 2.56 29.35 12.25
N GLY A 607 1.40 29.65 12.81
CA GLY A 607 1.05 31.00 13.26
C GLY A 607 2.06 31.56 14.25
N LYS A 608 2.35 30.83 15.33
CA LYS A 608 3.33 31.22 16.36
C LYS A 608 4.74 31.41 15.79
N LEU A 609 5.17 30.53 14.89
CA LEU A 609 6.46 30.65 14.21
C LEU A 609 6.56 31.96 13.41
N LEU A 610 5.52 32.30 12.65
CA LEU A 610 5.48 33.52 11.86
C LEU A 610 5.40 34.78 12.75
N GLU A 611 4.64 34.72 13.84
CA GLU A 611 4.55 35.80 14.84
C GLU A 611 5.88 36.05 15.57
N GLU A 612 6.59 34.98 15.94
CA GLU A 612 7.91 35.07 16.59
C GLU A 612 8.94 35.69 15.64
N TYR A 613 8.93 35.25 14.37
CA TYR A 613 9.79 35.84 13.34
C TYR A 613 9.44 37.31 13.06
N GLU A 614 8.15 37.65 13.01
CA GLU A 614 7.65 39.02 12.90
C GLU A 614 8.12 39.89 14.09
N SER A 615 8.13 39.32 15.30
CA SER A 615 8.52 40.02 16.54
C SER A 615 10.03 40.21 16.72
N GLY A 616 10.85 39.77 15.76
CA GLY A 616 12.31 39.96 15.77
C GLY A 616 13.13 38.69 15.66
N GLY A 617 12.52 37.52 15.42
CA GLY A 617 13.22 36.26 15.24
C GLY A 617 14.18 36.23 14.04
N GLU A 618 15.14 35.30 14.11
CA GLU A 618 16.14 35.10 13.06
C GLU A 618 15.61 34.22 11.92
N ILE A 619 15.99 34.53 10.67
CA ILE A 619 15.58 33.76 9.48
C ILE A 619 16.02 32.29 9.58
N ARG A 620 17.24 32.04 10.08
CA ARG A 620 17.77 30.68 10.23
C ARG A 620 16.97 29.86 11.23
N GLU A 621 16.50 30.49 12.30
CA GLU A 621 15.66 29.86 13.31
C GLU A 621 14.29 29.51 12.73
N ALA A 622 13.64 30.46 12.05
CA ALA A 622 12.36 30.23 11.39
C ALA A 622 12.43 29.09 10.36
N CYS A 623 13.48 29.07 9.52
CA CYS A 623 13.73 27.98 8.57
C CYS A 623 14.01 26.64 9.27
N ARG A 624 14.69 26.64 10.43
CA ARG A 624 14.90 25.43 11.24
C ARG A 624 13.59 24.93 11.82
N CYS A 625 12.81 25.79 12.46
CA CYS A 625 11.50 25.44 13.01
C CYS A 625 10.57 24.87 11.94
N MET A 626 10.55 25.46 10.73
CA MET A 626 9.80 24.92 9.59
C MET A 626 10.27 23.51 9.17
N LYS A 627 11.59 23.26 9.13
CA LYS A 627 12.14 21.91 8.87
C LYS A 627 11.75 20.91 9.95
N GLU A 628 11.74 21.35 11.21
CA GLU A 628 11.36 20.55 12.37
C GLU A 628 9.86 20.24 12.43
N LEU A 629 9.00 21.02 11.75
CA LEU A 629 7.59 20.65 11.55
C LEU A 629 7.46 19.34 10.75
N GLY A 630 8.44 19.01 9.90
CA GLY A 630 8.46 17.73 9.18
C GLY A 630 7.32 17.52 8.18
N MET A 631 6.65 18.59 7.74
CA MET A 631 5.44 18.54 6.89
C MET A 631 5.62 19.27 5.55
N PRO A 632 6.49 18.79 4.63
CA PRO A 632 6.80 19.48 3.37
C PRO A 632 5.59 19.69 2.45
N PHE A 633 4.58 18.81 2.54
CA PHE A 633 3.33 18.93 1.77
C PHE A 633 2.37 20.00 2.31
N PHE A 634 2.60 20.48 3.53
CA PHE A 634 1.77 21.48 4.21
C PHE A 634 2.41 22.88 4.22
N HIS A 635 3.55 23.05 3.56
CA HIS A 635 4.25 24.34 3.48
C HIS A 635 3.45 25.44 2.77
N HIS A 636 2.47 25.08 1.94
CA HIS A 636 1.50 26.03 1.37
C HIS A 636 0.71 26.81 2.44
N GLU A 637 0.53 26.26 3.65
CA GLU A 637 -0.11 26.97 4.76
C GLU A 637 0.80 28.05 5.36
N VAL A 638 2.13 27.82 5.37
CA VAL A 638 3.12 28.84 5.74
C VAL A 638 3.05 30.00 4.75
N VAL A 639 3.01 29.69 3.44
CA VAL A 639 2.87 30.68 2.37
C VAL A 639 1.57 31.47 2.53
N LYS A 640 0.43 30.78 2.74
CA LYS A 640 -0.88 31.41 2.93
C LYS A 640 -0.87 32.38 4.11
N LYS A 641 -0.50 31.91 5.31
CA LYS A 641 -0.52 32.72 6.54
C LYS A 641 0.47 33.88 6.48
N ALA A 642 1.66 33.66 5.92
CA ALA A 642 2.63 34.74 5.72
C ALA A 642 2.09 35.81 4.76
N LEU A 643 1.48 35.41 3.64
CA LEU A 643 0.96 36.36 2.65
C LEU A 643 -0.24 37.16 3.18
N VAL A 644 -1.14 36.50 3.93
CA VAL A 644 -2.24 37.19 4.63
C VAL A 644 -1.68 38.20 5.64
N ALA A 645 -0.71 37.81 6.47
CA ALA A 645 -0.10 38.71 7.43
C ALA A 645 0.66 39.89 6.76
N ILE A 646 1.29 39.66 5.61
CA ILE A 646 1.92 40.71 4.80
C ILE A 646 0.86 41.73 4.35
N MET A 647 -0.31 41.28 3.90
CA MET A 647 -1.38 42.16 3.42
C MET A 647 -2.07 42.92 4.58
N GLU A 648 -2.35 42.23 5.69
CA GLU A 648 -2.99 42.83 6.88
C GLU A 648 -2.08 43.85 7.59
N LYS A 649 -0.80 43.50 7.79
CA LYS A 649 0.12 44.26 8.66
C LYS A 649 1.19 45.03 7.88
N LYS A 650 1.23 44.92 6.54
CA LYS A 650 2.28 45.50 5.66
C LYS A 650 3.70 45.09 6.06
N ASN A 651 3.86 43.85 6.52
CA ASN A 651 5.12 43.37 7.08
C ASN A 651 6.04 42.78 6.00
N GLU A 652 6.99 43.57 5.51
CA GLU A 652 7.95 43.14 4.49
C GLU A 652 8.94 42.05 4.95
N ARG A 653 9.10 41.82 6.27
CA ARG A 653 10.02 40.78 6.77
C ARG A 653 9.56 39.39 6.38
N LEU A 654 8.25 39.12 6.43
CA LEU A 654 7.68 37.83 6.07
C LEU A 654 7.87 37.51 4.58
N TRP A 655 7.89 38.54 3.72
CA TRP A 655 8.25 38.39 2.31
C TRP A 655 9.71 37.92 2.16
N GLY A 656 10.63 38.48 2.96
CA GLY A 656 12.02 38.04 3.03
C GLY A 656 12.18 36.59 3.51
N LEU A 657 11.36 36.15 4.48
CA LEU A 657 11.33 34.76 4.92
C LEU A 657 10.87 33.80 3.82
N LEU A 658 9.80 34.14 3.10
CA LEU A 658 9.31 33.34 1.96
C LEU A 658 10.37 33.23 0.86
N LYS A 659 11.10 34.32 0.60
CA LYS A 659 12.21 34.34 -0.35
C LYS A 659 13.33 33.38 0.03
N GLU A 660 13.83 33.46 1.26
CA GLU A 660 14.89 32.56 1.74
C GLU A 660 14.40 31.10 1.73
N CYS A 661 13.15 30.85 2.12
CA CYS A 661 12.59 29.50 2.11
C CYS A 661 12.48 28.93 0.69
N PHE A 662 12.21 29.76 -0.32
CA PHE A 662 12.17 29.34 -1.71
C PHE A 662 13.58 29.11 -2.28
N GLU A 663 14.49 30.07 -2.09
CA GLU A 663 15.88 29.99 -2.57
C GLU A 663 16.65 28.82 -1.93
N SER A 664 16.36 28.50 -0.67
CA SER A 664 16.94 27.34 0.02
C SER A 664 16.26 26.00 -0.33
N GLY A 665 15.23 26.00 -1.18
CA GLY A 665 14.47 24.81 -1.56
C GLY A 665 13.57 24.24 -0.45
N LEU A 666 13.39 24.97 0.65
CA LEU A 666 12.53 24.56 1.76
C LEU A 666 11.03 24.61 1.38
N ILE A 667 10.64 25.59 0.57
CA ILE A 667 9.31 25.68 -0.05
C ILE A 667 9.50 25.54 -1.56
N THR A 668 8.83 24.55 -2.15
CA THR A 668 8.88 24.32 -3.59
C THR A 668 7.94 25.25 -4.35
N MET A 669 8.16 25.42 -5.65
CA MET A 669 7.29 26.19 -6.54
C MET A 669 5.82 25.73 -6.49
N ASN A 670 5.59 24.42 -6.34
CA ASN A 670 4.25 23.86 -6.16
C ASN A 670 3.61 24.30 -4.83
N GLN A 671 4.38 24.31 -3.73
CA GLN A 671 3.88 24.78 -2.43
C GLN A 671 3.64 26.30 -2.42
N MET A 672 4.47 27.07 -3.14
CA MET A 672 4.21 28.50 -3.41
C MET A 672 2.90 28.68 -4.18
N GLY A 673 2.73 28.00 -5.32
CA GLY A 673 1.52 28.08 -6.13
C GLY A 673 0.25 27.73 -5.35
N LYS A 674 0.28 26.65 -4.57
CA LYS A 674 -0.83 26.26 -3.68
C LYS A 674 -1.12 27.32 -2.62
N GLY A 675 -0.08 27.90 -2.00
CA GLY A 675 -0.25 28.94 -0.99
C GLY A 675 -0.92 30.20 -1.53
N PHE A 676 -0.46 30.68 -2.68
CA PHE A 676 -1.08 31.81 -3.38
C PHE A 676 -2.52 31.48 -3.83
N GLY A 677 -2.76 30.29 -4.37
CA GLY A 677 -4.11 29.85 -4.73
C GLY A 677 -5.08 29.86 -3.54
N ARG A 678 -4.63 29.41 -2.36
CA ARG A 678 -5.44 29.41 -1.14
C ARG A 678 -5.75 30.80 -0.58
N VAL A 679 -4.88 31.79 -0.83
CA VAL A 679 -5.20 33.19 -0.51
C VAL A 679 -6.21 33.74 -1.51
N SER A 680 -6.05 33.41 -2.80
CA SER A 680 -7.02 33.79 -3.84
C SER A 680 -8.43 33.31 -3.54
N GLU A 681 -8.58 32.08 -3.03
CA GLU A 681 -9.87 31.50 -2.63
C GLU A 681 -10.51 32.22 -1.42
N SER A 682 -9.72 32.87 -0.56
CA SER A 682 -10.19 33.58 0.63
C SER A 682 -10.09 35.11 0.52
N LEU A 683 -9.97 35.65 -0.70
CA LEU A 683 -9.83 37.10 -0.91
C LEU A 683 -11.09 37.88 -0.54
N ASP A 684 -12.27 37.33 -0.86
CA ASP A 684 -13.53 38.01 -0.56
C ASP A 684 -13.72 38.16 0.96
N ASP A 685 -13.30 37.16 1.74
CA ASP A 685 -13.29 37.23 3.21
C ASP A 685 -12.23 38.22 3.72
N LEU A 686 -11.02 38.17 3.16
CA LEU A 686 -9.92 39.08 3.54
C LEU A 686 -10.24 40.54 3.21
N ALA A 687 -11.01 40.80 2.16
CA ALA A 687 -11.44 42.14 1.77
C ALA A 687 -12.37 42.80 2.80
N LEU A 688 -12.99 42.00 3.69
CA LEU A 688 -13.77 42.53 4.81
C LEU A 688 -12.88 43.24 5.84
N ASP A 689 -11.67 42.73 6.07
CA ASP A 689 -10.71 43.26 7.03
C ASP A 689 -9.69 44.21 6.38
N VAL A 690 -9.37 44.00 5.09
CA VAL A 690 -8.39 44.76 4.31
C VAL A 690 -9.04 45.27 3.02
N PRO A 691 -9.55 46.52 2.99
CA PRO A 691 -10.34 47.06 1.86
C PRO A 691 -9.63 47.08 0.50
N ASP A 692 -8.30 46.99 0.46
CA ASP A 692 -7.49 46.94 -0.76
C ASP A 692 -6.84 45.56 -1.00
N ALA A 693 -7.32 44.50 -0.34
CA ALA A 693 -6.77 43.14 -0.42
C ALA A 693 -6.59 42.64 -1.86
N GLU A 694 -7.56 42.86 -2.75
CA GLU A 694 -7.48 42.43 -4.15
C GLU A 694 -6.31 43.10 -4.89
N ASN A 695 -6.13 44.41 -4.71
CA ASN A 695 -5.05 45.17 -5.36
C ASN A 695 -3.67 44.79 -4.79
N GLN A 696 -3.60 44.59 -3.48
CA GLN A 696 -2.36 44.14 -2.83
C GLN A 696 -1.98 42.72 -3.25
N PHE A 697 -2.96 41.81 -3.33
CA PHE A 697 -2.71 40.45 -3.77
C PHE A 697 -2.24 40.40 -5.22
N ALA A 698 -2.87 41.18 -6.12
CA ALA A 698 -2.42 41.30 -7.51
C ALA A 698 -0.97 41.80 -7.62
N TYR A 699 -0.59 42.78 -6.79
CA TYR A 699 0.80 43.26 -6.71
C TYR A 699 1.77 42.13 -6.29
N TYR A 700 1.44 41.36 -5.25
CA TYR A 700 2.31 40.28 -4.78
C TYR A 700 2.37 39.09 -5.73
N VAL A 701 1.30 38.81 -6.49
CA VAL A 701 1.32 37.80 -7.57
C VAL A 701 2.31 38.20 -8.66
N GLU A 702 2.30 39.46 -9.11
CA GLU A 702 3.26 39.94 -10.12
C GLU A 702 4.70 39.93 -9.59
N GLN A 703 4.91 40.31 -8.33
CA GLN A 703 6.23 40.18 -7.70
C GLN A 703 6.69 38.71 -7.61
N ALA A 704 5.80 37.79 -7.27
CA ALA A 704 6.11 36.37 -7.17
C ALA A 704 6.44 35.75 -8.55
N LYS A 705 5.80 36.21 -9.64
CA LYS A 705 6.18 35.84 -11.02
C LYS A 705 7.58 36.35 -11.37
N ILE A 706 7.89 37.62 -11.06
CA ILE A 706 9.23 38.19 -11.30
C ILE A 706 10.31 37.41 -10.53
N GLN A 707 10.01 36.96 -9.31
CA GLN A 707 10.94 36.17 -8.49
C GLN A 707 10.95 34.67 -8.85
N GLY A 708 10.16 34.23 -9.83
CA GLY A 708 10.10 32.83 -10.26
C GLY A 708 9.43 31.88 -9.27
N TRP A 709 8.63 32.38 -8.33
CA TRP A 709 7.88 31.55 -7.38
C TRP A 709 6.60 30.99 -7.98
N LEU A 710 6.06 31.69 -8.98
CA LEU A 710 4.83 31.33 -9.71
C LEU A 710 5.11 31.25 -11.21
N ASP A 711 4.37 30.37 -11.89
CA ASP A 711 4.40 30.29 -13.35
C ASP A 711 3.73 31.53 -13.97
N ASN A 712 4.18 31.94 -15.16
CA ASN A 712 3.56 33.03 -15.92
C ASN A 712 2.10 32.73 -16.30
N SER A 713 1.72 31.45 -16.32
CA SER A 713 0.35 30.97 -16.52
C SER A 713 -0.55 31.09 -15.29
N PHE A 714 0.00 31.42 -14.11
CA PHE A 714 -0.79 31.66 -12.90
C PHE A 714 -1.72 32.87 -13.14
N SER A 715 -3.01 32.59 -13.27
CA SER A 715 -4.04 33.57 -13.62
C SER A 715 -4.85 33.96 -12.38
N PHE A 716 -4.78 35.24 -12.05
CA PHE A 716 -5.72 35.91 -11.16
C PHE A 716 -6.90 36.41 -12.01
N SER A 717 -8.10 35.87 -11.82
CA SER A 717 -9.28 36.24 -12.62
C SER A 717 -10.27 37.06 -11.79
N LYS A 718 -10.33 38.36 -12.05
CA LYS A 718 -11.52 39.19 -11.81
C LYS A 718 -11.52 40.39 -12.77
N GLN A 719 -11.68 40.12 -14.06
CA GLN A 719 -11.94 41.17 -15.07
C GLN A 719 -13.21 40.92 -15.91
N GLU A 720 -14.09 40.01 -15.48
CA GLU A 720 -15.38 39.78 -16.17
C GLU A 720 -16.61 40.36 -15.44
N HIS A 721 -16.46 40.89 -14.23
CA HIS A 721 -17.60 41.51 -13.51
C HIS A 721 -17.66 43.05 -13.56
N ALA A 722 -16.67 43.73 -14.16
CA ALA A 722 -16.74 45.18 -14.37
C ALA A 722 -17.42 45.56 -15.70
N ASN A 723 -17.32 44.74 -16.75
CA ASN A 723 -17.85 45.06 -18.08
C ASN A 723 -19.29 44.57 -18.33
N ALA A 724 -19.86 43.75 -17.43
CA ALA A 724 -21.26 43.30 -17.53
C ALA A 724 -22.28 44.27 -16.91
N THR A 725 -21.82 45.31 -16.21
CA THR A 725 -22.68 46.26 -15.50
C THR A 725 -22.78 47.63 -16.17
N GLU A 726 -21.98 47.92 -17.21
CA GLU A 726 -22.05 49.19 -17.97
C GLU A 726 -22.80 49.10 -19.31
N ASN A 727 -23.18 47.90 -19.79
CA ASN A 727 -23.86 47.75 -21.09
C ASN A 727 -25.36 47.40 -21.03
N ASN A 728 -26.01 47.48 -19.86
CA ASN A 728 -27.47 47.33 -19.73
C ASN A 728 -28.19 48.61 -19.28
N GLY A 729 -27.60 49.77 -19.54
CA GLY A 729 -28.21 51.06 -19.25
C GLY A 729 -27.86 52.10 -20.28
N THR A 730 -28.40 52.00 -21.51
CA THR A 730 -28.99 53.12 -22.27
C THR A 730 -29.34 52.70 -23.72
N SER A 731 -30.59 53.02 -24.08
CA SER A 731 -31.25 52.96 -25.40
C SER A 731 -31.90 51.65 -25.83
#